data_AF-A0A9D7MLS2-F1
#
_entry.id   AF-A0A9D7MLS2-F1
#
_cell.length_a   1.000
_cell.length_b   1.000
_cell.length_c   1.000
_cell.angle_alpha   90.00
_cell.angle_beta   90.00
_cell.angle_gamma   90.00
#
_symmetry.space_group_name_H-M   'P 1'
#
loop_
_entity.id
_entity.type
_entity.pdbx_description
1 polymer ?
#
loop_
_entity_poly.entity_id
_entity_poly.type
_entity_poly.pdbx_seq_one_letter_code
_entity_poly.pdbx_strand_id
1 'polypeptide(L)'
;MTRIKHVLILPALIFILLIHSGNLFAQQDANGWYWLNGRPTGNTLNWVDIPPSTSDFYALGTKGTFAKSTNGGSFWSINSQVGLFDAALSRRDLRAGVFFDANTGIVAGGALVNLIQGVVSKTTDGGASWTNYQYNDTSGSVNGMHFINANTGFICGGTRVRVHKTTDGGATWSDISTGLSGTNTYNAVHAIDENNIFLAFSTRRLYYSSNGGSSWSLITLPGTTGGTTVTDVYFKDANTGYACGNPNYFAYTLNGGSTWTQSNALSATQGQRDLNYSAGVLYMLGGSRSYLYKSSDDGTSWDSIRFYDSSNVNQPSLPTFNKVAVRGTSMAIVGSNGHVTVSTNGGSNWSSMNYSVNSGSNFYQSMTTLSPTEFWITSTGGVGSLLRTTDAGSTWTQIQSSHSVAIFQLDFGSQDTAYSCAGNVAGSIGQVAKSTNGGINWTTLPAIALNHTYLTLDFLNGSTGYVGGGGSGLPANIYKTTDGAATWITQALGYSASVLSVQMVDLNYGFALSTNFHRTINGGTNWVGSALPVGTWTNMHVLNKDVVFINGATAASNGNPVVYKTTDAGNTWTNVSGDMPDSLTVNRTEWINLQDGVAGFTGGLIGRTTNGGMNWSVSNPGFGNISDVALTDRNTWYAVSSNTTSYPIGRNTSNLSSISVNLNVGIEGFWNGISQVSDTVTVELRSSSTPYNVIDVAKTVFTPGVGYGSFEFLAAPAGSYYIVVKHRNSLETWSASPVSMASGGNYNYDFTSAASQSFGNNTILKLGRYCNYSGDVNQDGVIDGTDFLLVDNDILTGATGYLTTDLDGNNIVDGSDGLIVDNNSSSYIIVLTP
;
A
#
# COMPACT_ATOMS: atom_id res chain seq x y z
N MET A 1 -25.64 -20.73 -32.49
CA MET A 1 -26.63 -19.65 -32.71
C MET A 1 -26.01 -18.35 -32.23
N THR A 2 -25.28 -17.72 -33.16
CA THR A 2 -24.53 -16.48 -33.01
C THR A 2 -25.48 -15.29 -32.90
N ARG A 3 -25.14 -14.28 -32.07
CA ARG A 3 -24.97 -12.88 -32.52
C ARG A 3 -24.56 -11.92 -31.38
N ILE A 4 -23.40 -11.29 -31.62
CA ILE A 4 -23.09 -9.84 -31.48
C ILE A 4 -23.11 -9.20 -30.08
N LYS A 5 -21.93 -8.76 -29.61
CA LYS A 5 -21.74 -7.53 -28.81
C LYS A 5 -20.49 -6.81 -29.34
N HIS A 6 -20.68 -5.84 -30.24
CA HIS A 6 -20.79 -4.41 -29.94
C HIS A 6 -19.51 -3.81 -29.35
N VAL A 7 -18.70 -3.31 -30.29
CA VAL A 7 -17.91 -2.08 -30.22
C VAL A 7 -18.67 -1.02 -29.42
N LEU A 8 -18.07 -0.52 -28.35
CA LEU A 8 -18.45 0.76 -27.76
C LEU A 8 -17.83 1.86 -28.63
N ILE A 9 -18.64 2.37 -29.57
CA ILE A 9 -18.40 3.68 -30.19
C ILE A 9 -18.75 4.72 -29.12
N LEU A 10 -17.76 5.40 -28.57
CA LEU A 10 -17.92 6.75 -28.03
C LEU A 10 -17.34 7.71 -29.07
N PRO A 11 -18.14 8.63 -29.65
CA PRO A 11 -17.63 9.56 -30.65
C PRO A 11 -16.70 10.58 -29.99
N ALA A 12 -15.68 10.94 -30.74
CA ALA A 12 -14.63 11.89 -30.41
C ALA A 12 -15.12 13.15 -29.66
N LEU A 13 -14.59 13.33 -28.44
CA LEU A 13 -14.02 14.62 -28.07
C LEU A 13 -12.54 14.37 -27.78
N ILE A 14 -11.71 14.83 -28.73
CA ILE A 14 -10.27 14.97 -28.55
C ILE A 14 -10.06 16.03 -27.47
N PHE A 15 -9.90 15.58 -26.23
CA PHE A 15 -9.04 16.27 -25.28
C PHE A 15 -7.69 15.58 -25.36
N ILE A 16 -6.69 16.32 -25.86
CA ILE A 16 -5.29 16.00 -25.61
C ILE A 16 -5.12 16.08 -24.09
N LEU A 17 -5.33 14.97 -23.40
CA LEU A 17 -4.76 14.78 -22.08
C LEU A 17 -3.31 14.37 -22.34
N LEU A 18 -2.43 15.37 -22.36
CA LEU A 18 -1.17 15.22 -21.67
C LEU A 18 -1.54 14.78 -20.26
N ILE A 19 -1.59 13.46 -20.02
CA ILE A 19 -1.58 12.92 -18.67
C ILE A 19 -0.16 13.23 -18.18
N HIS A 20 -0.01 14.46 -17.71
CA HIS A 20 0.96 14.75 -16.69
C HIS A 20 0.78 13.65 -15.64
N SER A 21 1.90 13.08 -15.23
CA SER A 21 2.15 12.43 -13.95
C SER A 21 1.68 13.31 -12.77
N GLY A 22 0.38 13.60 -12.73
CA GLY A 22 -0.28 14.46 -11.78
C GLY A 22 -0.71 13.61 -10.60
N ASN A 23 0.19 13.46 -9.63
CA ASN A 23 -0.09 13.30 -8.20
C ASN A 23 -1.45 12.67 -7.85
N LEU A 24 -1.68 11.44 -8.30
CA LEU A 24 -2.85 10.63 -7.92
C LEU A 24 -2.56 9.72 -6.73
N PHE A 25 -1.47 9.98 -6.01
CA PHE A 25 -0.94 9.05 -5.02
C PHE A 25 -0.86 9.68 -3.64
N ALA A 26 -1.29 8.91 -2.67
CA ALA A 26 -1.29 9.28 -1.28
C ALA A 26 0.12 9.52 -0.72
N GLN A 27 0.30 10.69 -0.11
CA GLN A 27 1.28 11.11 0.90
C GLN A 27 2.58 10.29 0.97
N GLN A 28 3.65 10.86 0.40
CA GLN A 28 4.99 10.32 0.44
C GLN A 28 5.68 10.67 1.77
N ASP A 29 6.27 9.69 2.44
CA ASP A 29 7.13 9.90 3.60
C ASP A 29 8.55 10.32 3.18
N ALA A 30 9.38 10.69 4.17
CA ALA A 30 10.77 11.10 3.92
C ALA A 30 11.68 9.99 3.34
N ASN A 31 11.22 8.73 3.32
CA ASN A 31 11.95 7.58 2.77
C ASN A 31 11.43 7.18 1.38
N GLY A 32 10.57 7.99 0.77
CA GLY A 32 10.02 7.77 -0.57
C GLY A 32 8.76 6.88 -0.60
N TRP A 33 8.23 6.44 0.55
CA TRP A 33 7.08 5.56 0.62
C TRP A 33 5.75 6.34 0.58
N TYR A 34 4.88 5.98 -0.35
CA TYR A 34 3.49 6.43 -0.47
C TYR A 34 2.58 5.58 0.42
N TRP A 35 1.74 6.26 1.19
CA TRP A 35 0.87 5.65 2.20
C TRP A 35 -0.52 5.28 1.65
N LEU A 36 -0.91 4.00 1.63
CA LEU A 36 -2.09 3.55 0.89
C LEU A 36 -3.31 3.24 1.78
N ASN A 37 -3.82 4.19 2.56
CA ASN A 37 -4.99 3.97 3.44
C ASN A 37 -6.03 5.10 3.42
N GLY A 38 -6.03 5.96 2.39
CA GLY A 38 -7.01 7.05 2.21
C GLY A 38 -7.00 8.16 3.28
N ARG A 39 -6.27 8.00 4.39
CA ARG A 39 -6.05 8.98 5.47
C ARG A 39 -4.61 9.49 5.45
N PRO A 40 -4.34 10.66 6.04
CA PRO A 40 -2.98 11.20 6.05
C PRO A 40 -1.93 10.33 6.74
N THR A 41 -2.34 9.63 7.78
CA THR A 41 -1.48 8.72 8.53
C THR A 41 -2.40 7.68 9.19
N GLY A 42 -1.86 6.62 9.77
CA GLY A 42 -2.59 5.83 10.78
C GLY A 42 -2.29 6.28 12.21
N ASN A 43 -1.32 7.16 12.44
CA ASN A 43 -0.98 7.65 13.78
C ASN A 43 -2.11 8.48 14.39
N THR A 44 -2.35 8.34 15.70
CA THR A 44 -3.26 9.25 16.41
C THR A 44 -2.70 10.67 16.35
N LEU A 45 -3.52 11.60 15.88
CA LEU A 45 -3.18 13.02 15.85
C LEU A 45 -3.76 13.68 17.11
N ASN A 46 -2.88 14.33 17.87
CA ASN A 46 -3.17 14.89 19.19
C ASN A 46 -3.41 16.40 19.14
N TRP A 47 -2.91 17.08 18.12
CA TRP A 47 -2.95 18.54 18.02
C TRP A 47 -3.08 19.00 16.57
N VAL A 48 -3.73 20.14 16.35
CA VAL A 48 -3.91 20.78 15.05
C VAL A 48 -3.95 22.31 15.20
N ASP A 49 -3.47 23.03 14.19
CA ASP A 49 -3.47 24.50 14.12
C ASP A 49 -3.54 25.01 12.68
N ILE A 50 -3.96 26.28 12.56
CA ILE A 50 -4.02 27.06 11.33
C ILE A 50 -3.29 28.39 11.62
N PRO A 51 -2.05 28.58 11.13
CA PRO A 51 -1.25 29.75 11.47
C PRO A 51 -1.85 31.07 10.97
N PRO A 52 -1.58 32.21 11.63
CA PRO A 52 -2.14 33.50 11.25
C PRO A 52 -1.87 33.98 9.83
N SER A 53 -0.71 33.64 9.27
CA SER A 53 -0.27 34.13 7.97
C SER A 53 -0.64 33.24 6.79
N THR A 54 -1.40 32.16 7.01
CA THR A 54 -1.69 31.14 5.98
C THR A 54 -3.11 30.57 6.11
N SER A 55 -3.54 29.86 5.08
CA SER A 55 -4.67 28.91 5.13
C SER A 55 -4.23 27.46 5.27
N ASP A 56 -2.95 27.23 5.60
CA ASP A 56 -2.35 25.92 5.69
C ASP A 56 -2.75 25.24 7.01
N PHE A 57 -2.83 23.92 7.00
CA PHE A 57 -3.15 23.12 8.17
C PHE A 57 -1.92 22.36 8.67
N TYR A 58 -1.72 22.37 9.99
CA TYR A 58 -0.59 21.72 10.65
C TYR A 58 -1.15 20.79 11.72
N ALA A 59 -0.73 19.53 11.75
CA ALA A 59 -1.16 18.56 12.74
C ALA A 59 0.02 17.77 13.31
N LEU A 60 -0.11 17.34 14.56
CA LEU A 60 0.91 16.61 15.30
C LEU A 60 0.32 15.36 15.93
N GLY A 61 1.11 14.31 16.08
CA GLY A 61 0.61 13.05 16.61
C GLY A 61 1.65 12.14 17.26
N THR A 62 1.22 10.91 17.49
CA THR A 62 2.04 9.86 18.08
C THR A 62 3.26 9.54 17.21
N LYS A 63 4.32 8.98 17.82
CA LYS A 63 5.54 8.57 17.12
C LYS A 63 6.18 9.69 16.27
N GLY A 64 6.23 10.92 16.78
CA GLY A 64 6.92 12.05 16.15
C GLY A 64 6.26 12.57 14.88
N THR A 65 4.96 12.30 14.72
CA THR A 65 4.23 12.66 13.50
C THR A 65 3.99 14.15 13.44
N PHE A 66 4.46 14.77 12.36
CA PHE A 66 4.10 16.08 11.88
C PHE A 66 3.44 15.94 10.51
N ALA A 67 2.29 16.58 10.33
CA ALA A 67 1.54 16.59 9.09
C ALA A 67 1.26 18.04 8.69
N LYS A 68 1.46 18.37 7.41
CA LYS A 68 1.16 19.70 6.86
C LYS A 68 0.35 19.60 5.58
N SER A 69 -0.66 20.45 5.42
CA SER A 69 -1.42 20.60 4.17
C SER A 69 -1.42 22.05 3.71
N THR A 70 -1.15 22.26 2.42
CA THR A 70 -1.12 23.59 1.77
C THR A 70 -2.23 23.78 0.73
N ASN A 71 -3.17 22.82 0.63
CA ASN A 71 -4.18 22.77 -0.44
C ASN A 71 -5.59 22.48 0.10
N GLY A 72 -5.94 23.10 1.22
CA GLY A 72 -7.28 22.95 1.77
C GLY A 72 -7.52 21.60 2.46
N GLY A 73 -6.47 20.85 2.81
CA GLY A 73 -6.57 19.54 3.45
C GLY A 73 -6.73 18.36 2.47
N SER A 74 -6.69 18.60 1.16
CA SER A 74 -6.81 17.57 0.11
C SER A 74 -5.58 16.66 0.04
N PHE A 75 -4.40 17.19 0.38
CA PHE A 75 -3.14 16.45 0.50
C PHE A 75 -2.42 16.88 1.77
N TRP A 76 -1.72 15.94 2.41
CA TRP A 76 -0.85 16.23 3.55
C TRP A 76 0.54 15.64 3.31
N SER A 77 1.59 16.40 3.63
CA SER A 77 2.96 15.92 3.73
C SER A 77 3.23 15.46 5.15
N ILE A 78 3.84 14.27 5.33
CA ILE A 78 4.08 13.68 6.65
C ILE A 78 5.57 13.54 6.94
N ASN A 79 6.00 14.05 8.10
CA ASN A 79 7.31 13.79 8.69
C ASN A 79 7.10 13.07 10.02
N SER A 80 7.60 11.83 10.15
CA SER A 80 7.43 11.01 11.35
C SER A 80 8.69 10.94 12.23
N GLN A 81 9.59 11.91 12.08
CA GLN A 81 10.89 11.97 12.75
C GLN A 81 11.06 13.21 13.64
N VAL A 82 9.97 13.92 13.94
CA VAL A 82 10.07 15.13 14.78
C VAL A 82 10.31 14.71 16.24
N GLY A 83 11.33 15.31 16.86
CA GLY A 83 11.70 15.05 18.25
C GLY A 83 12.55 13.80 18.49
N LEU A 84 13.28 13.31 17.47
CA LEU A 84 14.26 12.21 17.63
C LEU A 84 15.49 12.66 18.43
N PHE A 85 15.84 11.92 19.49
CA PHE A 85 17.04 12.19 20.31
C PHE A 85 18.16 11.13 20.16
N ASP A 86 17.86 9.92 19.68
CA ASP A 86 18.82 8.85 19.42
C ASP A 86 18.24 7.87 18.39
N ALA A 87 19.08 7.35 17.49
CA ALA A 87 18.73 6.33 16.50
C ALA A 87 18.25 5.01 17.16
N ALA A 88 18.61 4.78 18.43
CA ALA A 88 18.26 3.58 19.18
C ALA A 88 16.94 3.67 20.00
N LEU A 89 16.22 4.80 19.99
CA LEU A 89 15.04 5.00 20.84
C LEU A 89 13.74 5.26 20.06
N SER A 90 12.63 4.73 20.59
CA SER A 90 11.29 4.88 20.06
C SER A 90 10.87 6.36 19.93
N ARG A 91 10.28 6.68 18.77
CA ARG A 91 9.75 8.00 18.40
C ARG A 91 8.80 8.54 19.50
N ARG A 92 8.94 9.82 19.89
CA ARG A 92 8.17 10.46 20.98
C ARG A 92 6.79 10.93 20.52
N ASP A 93 5.77 10.88 21.37
CA ASP A 93 4.45 11.41 21.00
C ASP A 93 4.42 12.93 21.12
N LEU A 94 4.01 13.63 20.06
CA LEU A 94 3.78 15.06 20.08
C LEU A 94 2.33 15.35 20.48
N ARG A 95 2.14 16.32 21.37
CA ARG A 95 0.83 16.59 22.02
C ARG A 95 0.42 18.05 22.01
N ALA A 96 1.37 18.97 21.90
CA ALA A 96 1.11 20.39 21.89
C ALA A 96 2.04 21.10 20.91
N GLY A 97 1.62 22.26 20.42
CA GLY A 97 2.44 23.11 19.58
C GLY A 97 1.84 24.50 19.41
N VAL A 98 2.56 25.32 18.65
CA VAL A 98 2.12 26.62 18.12
C VAL A 98 2.87 26.88 16.82
N PHE A 99 2.18 27.42 15.82
CA PHE A 99 2.83 28.00 14.64
C PHE A 99 2.52 29.50 14.57
N PHE A 100 3.57 30.32 14.60
CA PHE A 100 3.45 31.78 14.56
C PHE A 100 3.18 32.27 13.15
N ASP A 101 3.70 31.55 12.16
CA ASP A 101 3.55 31.80 10.74
C ASP A 101 3.73 30.49 9.94
N ALA A 102 3.80 30.59 8.60
CA ALA A 102 3.98 29.45 7.69
C ALA A 102 5.25 28.62 7.96
N ASN A 103 6.28 29.26 8.51
CA ASN A 103 7.65 28.76 8.60
C ASN A 103 8.08 28.47 10.04
N THR A 104 7.64 29.28 10.99
CA THR A 104 8.11 29.25 12.38
C THR A 104 7.10 28.58 13.30
N GLY A 105 7.50 27.47 13.92
CA GLY A 105 6.67 26.73 14.86
C GLY A 105 7.46 26.04 15.95
N ILE A 106 6.80 25.80 17.09
CA ILE A 106 7.34 25.08 18.24
C ILE A 106 6.37 23.96 18.59
N VAL A 107 6.90 22.76 18.82
CA VAL A 107 6.11 21.58 19.17
C VAL A 107 6.71 20.90 20.38
N ALA A 108 5.86 20.22 21.16
CA ALA A 108 6.30 19.52 22.35
C ALA A 108 5.53 18.22 22.62
N GLY A 109 6.15 17.33 23.38
CA GLY A 109 5.66 15.98 23.60
C GLY A 109 6.42 15.17 24.65
N GLY A 110 6.28 13.83 24.61
CA GLY A 110 7.02 12.89 25.46
C GLY A 110 6.59 11.42 25.32
N ALA A 111 7.38 10.50 25.90
CA ALA A 111 7.11 9.06 25.84
C ALA A 111 6.09 8.61 26.89
N LEU A 112 5.29 7.57 26.56
CA LEU A 112 4.32 6.96 27.48
C LEU A 112 4.94 5.94 28.46
N VAL A 113 6.14 5.42 28.17
CA VAL A 113 6.75 4.33 28.95
C VAL A 113 8.26 4.49 29.09
N ASN A 114 8.72 4.45 30.35
CA ASN A 114 10.09 4.22 30.82
C ASN A 114 11.22 5.18 30.35
N LEU A 115 10.94 6.18 29.52
CA LEU A 115 11.89 7.25 29.17
C LEU A 115 11.36 8.60 29.64
N ILE A 116 12.15 9.21 30.52
CA ILE A 116 11.73 10.21 31.50
C ILE A 116 11.82 11.65 30.95
N GLN A 117 12.00 11.83 29.64
CA GLN A 117 12.25 13.13 29.00
C GLN A 117 11.22 13.40 27.91
N GLY A 118 10.47 14.49 28.06
CA GLY A 118 9.69 15.08 27.00
C GLY A 118 10.58 15.64 25.89
N VAL A 119 9.97 16.33 24.94
CA VAL A 119 10.69 16.97 23.84
C VAL A 119 10.10 18.33 23.57
N VAL A 120 10.95 19.30 23.26
CA VAL A 120 10.57 20.56 22.61
C VAL A 120 11.39 20.65 21.33
N SER A 121 10.72 20.86 20.20
CA SER A 121 11.37 21.01 18.90
C SER A 121 10.87 22.27 18.22
N LYS A 122 11.76 22.98 17.53
CA LYS A 122 11.45 24.19 16.78
C LYS A 122 11.79 24.03 15.31
N THR A 123 10.98 24.62 14.45
CA THR A 123 11.22 24.76 13.01
C THR A 123 11.22 26.24 12.63
N THR A 124 11.96 26.55 11.56
CA THR A 124 11.99 27.88 10.92
C THR A 124 11.77 27.78 9.40
N ASP A 125 11.43 26.58 8.91
CA ASP A 125 11.24 26.25 7.49
C ASP A 125 9.92 25.50 7.23
N GLY A 126 8.96 25.67 8.14
CA GLY A 126 7.61 25.13 7.99
C GLY A 126 7.51 23.62 8.25
N GLY A 127 8.47 23.09 9.00
CA GLY A 127 8.53 21.69 9.42
C GLY A 127 9.34 20.77 8.49
N ALA A 128 10.07 21.34 7.53
CA ALA A 128 11.01 20.58 6.70
C ALA A 128 12.20 20.08 7.53
N SER A 129 12.68 20.89 8.48
CA SER A 129 13.66 20.50 9.48
C SER A 129 13.27 20.97 10.89
N TRP A 130 13.82 20.28 11.89
CA TRP A 130 13.52 20.50 13.31
C TRP A 130 14.80 20.51 14.13
N THR A 131 14.93 21.51 15.00
CA THR A 131 15.98 21.59 16.02
C THR A 131 15.38 21.24 17.38
N ASN A 132 15.97 20.27 18.07
CA ASN A 132 15.52 19.88 19.41
C ASN A 132 16.17 20.77 20.47
N TYR A 133 15.34 21.28 21.37
CA TYR A 133 15.77 22.05 22.53
C TYR A 133 15.55 21.20 23.79
N GLN A 134 16.60 21.10 24.60
CA GLN A 134 16.52 20.42 25.88
C GLN A 134 15.70 21.28 26.85
N TYR A 135 14.66 20.69 27.43
CA TYR A 135 14.05 21.20 28.65
C TYR A 135 14.50 20.23 29.77
N ASN A 136 15.28 20.74 30.72
CA ASN A 136 15.98 19.94 31.74
C ASN A 136 15.01 19.44 32.83
N ASP A 137 14.09 18.58 32.44
CA ASP A 137 13.12 17.99 33.34
C ASP A 137 13.10 16.47 33.15
N THR A 138 13.59 15.80 34.19
CA THR A 138 13.59 14.35 34.34
C THR A 138 12.23 13.82 34.83
N SER A 139 11.09 14.39 34.40
CA SER A 139 9.78 13.85 34.77
C SER A 139 8.59 14.34 33.91
N GLY A 140 8.52 13.86 32.66
CA GLY A 140 7.21 13.58 32.02
C GLY A 140 6.89 14.37 30.75
N SER A 141 5.74 14.04 30.14
CA SER A 141 5.32 14.57 28.82
C SER A 141 4.75 15.99 28.90
N VAL A 142 5.06 16.83 27.90
CA VAL A 142 4.33 18.10 27.71
C VAL A 142 2.95 17.80 27.11
N ASN A 143 1.88 18.28 27.75
CA ASN A 143 0.50 18.06 27.30
C ASN A 143 -0.15 19.36 26.80
N GLY A 144 0.23 20.52 27.35
CA GLY A 144 -0.31 21.82 26.99
C GLY A 144 0.80 22.84 26.70
N MET A 145 0.51 23.76 25.78
CA MET A 145 1.40 24.86 25.39
C MET A 145 0.56 26.10 25.06
N HIS A 146 1.02 27.27 25.47
CA HIS A 146 0.41 28.55 25.08
C HIS A 146 1.47 29.64 24.95
N PHE A 147 1.44 30.40 23.86
CA PHE A 147 2.30 31.56 23.64
C PHE A 147 1.44 32.82 23.54
N ILE A 148 1.81 33.85 24.29
CA ILE A 148 1.16 35.16 24.25
C ILE A 148 1.75 36.07 23.16
N ASN A 149 2.97 35.75 22.71
CA ASN A 149 3.65 36.35 21.58
C ASN A 149 4.78 35.39 21.09
N ALA A 150 5.55 35.77 20.07
CA ALA A 150 6.59 34.90 19.50
C ALA A 150 7.75 34.55 20.46
N ASN A 151 7.94 35.31 21.54
CA ASN A 151 9.05 35.15 22.48
C ASN A 151 8.60 34.54 23.83
N THR A 152 7.44 34.94 24.33
CA THR A 152 6.95 34.54 25.66
C THR A 152 5.89 33.46 25.56
N GLY A 153 6.17 32.31 26.20
CA GLY A 153 5.28 31.17 26.20
C GLY A 153 5.41 30.28 27.42
N PHE A 154 4.45 29.36 27.55
CA PHE A 154 4.27 28.49 28.69
C PHE A 154 4.01 27.06 28.24
N ILE A 155 4.57 26.08 28.96
CA ILE A 155 4.28 24.65 28.77
C ILE A 155 3.92 24.03 30.11
N CYS A 156 3.03 23.04 30.07
CA CYS A 156 2.66 22.24 31.23
C CYS A 156 2.51 20.76 30.89
N GLY A 157 2.75 19.89 31.86
CA GLY A 157 2.50 18.46 31.71
C GLY A 157 3.18 17.58 32.75
N GLY A 158 3.20 16.28 32.48
CA GLY A 158 3.82 15.26 33.31
C GLY A 158 2.95 14.75 34.47
N THR A 159 3.43 13.68 35.11
CA THR A 159 2.83 13.10 36.33
C THR A 159 3.33 13.77 37.62
N ARG A 160 4.25 14.75 37.50
CA ARG A 160 4.89 15.46 38.60
C ARG A 160 4.76 16.97 38.51
N VAL A 161 3.62 17.46 38.02
CA VAL A 161 3.17 18.85 38.20
C VAL A 161 4.25 19.88 37.86
N ARG A 162 4.56 20.02 36.56
CA ARG A 162 5.55 21.01 36.12
C ARG A 162 4.99 21.97 35.08
N VAL A 163 5.36 23.22 35.26
CA VAL A 163 5.00 24.38 34.44
C VAL A 163 6.27 25.15 34.17
N HIS A 164 6.55 25.41 32.90
CA HIS A 164 7.73 26.18 32.51
C HIS A 164 7.34 27.37 31.66
N LYS A 165 8.18 28.40 31.71
CA LYS A 165 8.07 29.64 30.95
C LYS A 165 9.31 29.85 30.08
N THR A 166 9.11 30.35 28.86
CA THR A 166 10.15 30.86 27.98
C THR A 166 9.94 32.35 27.74
N THR A 167 11.01 33.09 27.47
CA THR A 167 11.01 34.49 27.03
C THR A 167 11.90 34.72 25.79
N ASP A 168 12.40 33.64 25.19
CA ASP A 168 13.31 33.64 24.04
C ASP A 168 12.79 32.77 22.87
N GLY A 169 11.47 32.58 22.81
CA GLY A 169 10.82 31.85 21.73
C GLY A 169 11.12 30.35 21.78
N GLY A 170 11.17 29.79 23.00
CA GLY A 170 11.31 28.36 23.27
C GLY A 170 12.73 27.82 23.18
N ALA A 171 13.75 28.68 23.11
CA ALA A 171 15.15 28.26 23.12
C ALA A 171 15.59 27.82 24.53
N THR A 172 15.09 28.49 25.57
CA THR A 172 15.26 28.10 26.97
C THR A 172 13.93 28.15 27.74
N TRP A 173 13.83 27.30 28.79
CA TRP A 173 12.63 27.13 29.60
C TRP A 173 12.98 27.15 31.09
N SER A 174 12.31 28.02 31.86
CA SER A 174 12.46 28.19 33.31
C SER A 174 11.27 27.60 34.06
N ASP A 175 11.51 26.81 35.12
CA ASP A 175 10.47 26.24 35.97
C ASP A 175 9.82 27.32 36.85
N ILE A 176 8.48 27.36 36.85
CA ILE A 176 7.64 28.28 37.64
C ILE A 176 6.64 27.54 38.53
N SER A 177 6.93 26.28 38.91
CA SER A 177 5.99 25.39 39.62
C SER A 177 5.96 25.55 41.14
N THR A 178 6.30 26.73 41.68
CA THR A 178 6.51 26.94 43.11
C THR A 178 5.27 26.57 43.95
N GLY A 179 5.40 25.56 44.83
CA GLY A 179 4.38 25.19 45.83
C GLY A 179 3.30 24.22 45.37
N LEU A 180 3.40 23.63 44.18
CA LEU A 180 2.44 22.64 43.68
C LEU A 180 2.89 21.22 44.06
N SER A 181 2.06 20.45 44.80
CA SER A 181 2.38 19.07 45.24
C SER A 181 1.35 18.04 44.73
N GLY A 182 1.81 16.85 44.33
CA GLY A 182 0.97 15.71 43.95
C GLY A 182 1.41 14.95 42.68
N THR A 183 0.76 13.80 42.41
CA THR A 183 0.99 12.93 41.22
C THR A 183 0.10 13.29 40.04
N ASN A 184 -0.12 14.59 39.88
CA ASN A 184 -1.28 15.17 39.26
C ASN A 184 -0.93 15.61 37.82
N THR A 185 -1.79 15.36 36.81
CA THR A 185 -1.51 15.68 35.39
C THR A 185 -2.18 16.96 34.92
N TYR A 186 -1.40 17.87 34.35
CA TYR A 186 -1.90 19.06 33.65
C TYR A 186 -2.25 18.74 32.20
N ASN A 187 -3.42 19.22 31.77
CA ASN A 187 -3.94 18.96 30.43
C ASN A 187 -3.76 20.15 29.49
N ALA A 188 -3.96 21.38 29.99
CA ALA A 188 -3.85 22.60 29.20
C ALA A 188 -3.33 23.77 30.05
N VAL A 189 -2.72 24.75 29.37
CA VAL A 189 -2.33 26.05 29.92
C VAL A 189 -2.90 27.12 29.02
N HIS A 190 -3.38 28.20 29.62
CA HIS A 190 -3.79 29.41 28.90
C HIS A 190 -3.33 30.63 29.68
N ALA A 191 -2.69 31.58 29.01
CA ALA A 191 -2.18 32.80 29.63
C ALA A 191 -2.81 34.00 28.95
N ILE A 192 -3.46 34.87 29.72
CA ILE A 192 -4.05 36.12 29.21
C ILE A 192 -2.93 37.10 28.88
N ASP A 193 -1.93 37.15 29.76
CA ASP A 193 -0.70 37.92 29.62
C ASP A 193 0.44 37.20 30.37
N GLU A 194 1.56 37.89 30.56
CA GLU A 194 2.75 37.32 31.20
C GLU A 194 2.56 36.96 32.68
N ASN A 195 1.58 37.57 33.35
CA ASN A 195 1.31 37.42 34.78
C ASN A 195 0.10 36.54 35.08
N ASN A 196 -0.93 36.61 34.24
CA ASN A 196 -2.23 35.98 34.44
C ASN A 196 -2.32 34.64 33.70
N ILE A 197 -2.06 33.54 34.42
CA ILE A 197 -1.88 32.20 33.86
C ILE A 197 -2.87 31.22 34.50
N PHE A 198 -3.58 30.46 33.67
CA PHE A 198 -4.53 29.42 34.06
C PHE A 198 -4.05 28.03 33.62
N LEU A 199 -4.22 27.04 34.49
CA LEU A 199 -3.88 25.64 34.22
C LEU A 199 -5.08 24.73 34.44
N ALA A 200 -5.39 23.89 33.46
CA ALA A 200 -6.42 22.87 33.54
C ALA A 200 -5.89 21.55 34.12
N PHE A 201 -6.66 20.94 35.02
CA PHE A 201 -6.20 19.86 35.88
C PHE A 201 -7.13 18.62 35.91
N SER A 202 -6.57 17.43 36.18
CA SER A 202 -7.29 16.15 36.15
C SER A 202 -8.31 15.91 37.29
N THR A 203 -8.34 16.74 38.33
CA THR A 203 -9.23 16.60 39.51
C THR A 203 -10.18 17.80 39.71
N ARG A 204 -10.88 18.22 38.65
CA ARG A 204 -11.95 19.27 38.67
C ARG A 204 -11.51 20.70 39.03
N ARG A 205 -10.22 20.98 38.88
CA ARG A 205 -9.60 22.19 39.39
C ARG A 205 -8.99 23.01 38.27
N LEU A 206 -8.93 24.32 38.48
CA LEU A 206 -8.00 25.20 37.78
C LEU A 206 -6.96 25.71 38.77
N TYR A 207 -5.73 25.91 38.32
CA TYR A 207 -4.77 26.73 39.04
C TYR A 207 -4.64 28.07 38.34
N TYR A 208 -4.54 29.13 39.13
CA TYR A 208 -4.40 30.50 38.65
C TYR A 208 -3.21 31.18 39.31
N SER A 209 -2.37 31.81 38.48
CA SER A 209 -1.33 32.73 38.91
C SER A 209 -1.65 34.12 38.38
N SER A 210 -1.43 35.15 39.22
CA SER A 210 -1.53 36.56 38.86
C SER A 210 -0.16 37.28 38.88
N ASN A 211 0.92 36.52 39.04
CA ASN A 211 2.29 37.02 39.21
C ASN A 211 3.32 36.18 38.43
N GLY A 212 2.90 35.69 37.26
CA GLY A 212 3.79 35.05 36.29
C GLY A 212 4.30 33.68 36.72
N GLY A 213 3.57 33.00 37.61
CA GLY A 213 3.92 31.70 38.16
C GLY A 213 4.74 31.74 39.44
N SER A 214 4.98 32.92 40.03
CA SER A 214 5.70 33.02 41.31
C SER A 214 4.91 32.39 42.46
N SER A 215 3.58 32.43 42.39
CA SER A 215 2.68 31.66 43.24
C SER A 215 1.39 31.25 42.49
N TRP A 216 0.75 30.20 42.99
CA TRP A 216 -0.45 29.62 42.40
C TRP A 216 -1.57 29.50 43.42
N SER A 217 -2.79 29.81 42.98
CA SER A 217 -4.02 29.68 43.75
C SER A 217 -4.92 28.63 43.11
N LEU A 218 -5.61 27.86 43.96
CA LEU A 218 -6.53 26.81 43.51
C LEU A 218 -7.93 27.40 43.30
N ILE A 219 -8.49 27.20 42.11
CA ILE A 219 -9.88 27.51 41.78
C ILE A 219 -10.66 26.19 41.71
N THR A 220 -11.72 26.09 42.52
CA THR A 220 -12.67 24.98 42.46
C THR A 220 -13.85 25.38 41.60
N LEU A 221 -14.07 24.64 40.52
CA LEU A 221 -15.13 24.91 39.57
C LEU A 221 -16.50 24.42 40.10
N PRO A 222 -17.59 25.21 39.90
CA PRO A 222 -18.92 24.90 40.45
C PRO A 222 -19.54 23.64 39.82
N GLY A 223 -20.31 22.89 40.61
CA GLY A 223 -21.13 21.76 40.14
C GLY A 223 -20.37 20.58 39.52
N THR A 224 -19.09 20.43 39.86
CA THR A 224 -18.26 19.31 39.42
C THR A 224 -18.46 18.05 40.30
N THR A 225 -18.80 16.92 39.70
CA THR A 225 -19.05 15.63 40.40
C THR A 225 -17.84 14.68 40.37
N GLY A 226 -17.87 13.66 41.25
CA GLY A 226 -17.00 12.47 41.25
C GLY A 226 -16.24 12.19 39.96
N GLY A 227 -14.95 12.53 39.84
CA GLY A 227 -14.13 12.16 38.67
C GLY A 227 -14.11 13.13 37.48
N THR A 228 -14.61 14.37 37.61
CA THR A 228 -14.50 15.36 36.51
C THR A 228 -13.03 15.73 36.19
N THR A 229 -12.66 15.74 34.92
CA THR A 229 -11.31 16.06 34.42
C THR A 229 -11.40 17.34 33.59
N VAL A 230 -10.76 18.44 33.99
CA VAL A 230 -10.74 19.65 33.15
C VAL A 230 -9.73 19.43 32.04
N THR A 231 -10.19 19.35 30.79
CA THR A 231 -9.34 19.04 29.64
C THR A 231 -8.76 20.28 29.01
N ASP A 232 -9.49 21.40 29.04
CA ASP A 232 -9.06 22.64 28.42
C ASP A 232 -9.60 23.88 29.16
N VAL A 233 -8.87 24.99 28.99
CA VAL A 233 -9.21 26.33 29.48
C VAL A 233 -8.81 27.35 28.43
N TYR A 234 -9.70 28.32 28.14
CA TYR A 234 -9.49 29.28 27.07
C TYR A 234 -10.09 30.64 27.44
N PHE A 235 -9.38 31.74 27.20
CA PHE A 235 -9.92 33.10 27.31
C PHE A 235 -9.95 33.78 25.94
N LYS A 236 -11.10 34.38 25.58
CA LYS A 236 -11.21 35.18 24.35
C LYS A 236 -10.72 36.61 24.55
N ASP A 237 -10.75 37.08 25.81
CA ASP A 237 -10.31 38.38 26.25
C ASP A 237 -9.98 38.33 27.76
N ALA A 238 -9.52 39.45 28.34
CA ALA A 238 -9.09 39.51 29.74
C ALA A 238 -10.20 39.23 30.76
N ASN A 239 -11.47 39.36 30.37
CA ASN A 239 -12.62 39.18 31.25
C ASN A 239 -13.35 37.86 30.99
N THR A 240 -13.43 37.44 29.73
CA THR A 240 -14.27 36.32 29.32
C THR A 240 -13.47 35.07 29.03
N GLY A 241 -13.74 34.01 29.80
CA GLY A 241 -13.06 32.73 29.68
C GLY A 241 -13.97 31.53 29.89
N TYR A 242 -13.47 30.37 29.49
CA TYR A 242 -14.19 29.11 29.39
C TYR A 242 -13.33 27.95 29.89
N ALA A 243 -13.97 26.95 30.48
CA ALA A 243 -13.33 25.71 30.90
C ALA A 243 -14.25 24.53 30.56
N CYS A 244 -13.68 23.45 30.01
CA CYS A 244 -14.42 22.25 29.65
C CYS A 244 -13.76 20.97 30.20
N GLY A 245 -14.51 19.87 30.27
CA GLY A 245 -13.96 18.63 30.80
C GLY A 245 -14.83 17.38 30.75
N ASN A 246 -14.19 16.22 30.91
CA ASN A 246 -14.83 14.90 30.95
C ASN A 246 -15.44 14.61 32.35
N PRO A 247 -16.52 13.82 32.47
CA PRO A 247 -17.29 13.25 31.37
C PRO A 247 -18.24 14.26 30.74
N ASN A 248 -18.73 15.29 31.46
CA ASN A 248 -19.57 16.36 30.91
C ASN A 248 -19.45 17.64 31.72
N TYR A 249 -18.61 18.56 31.28
CA TYR A 249 -18.42 19.81 32.00
C TYR A 249 -18.15 20.98 31.07
N PHE A 250 -18.85 22.08 31.33
CA PHE A 250 -18.58 23.38 30.75
C PHE A 250 -18.90 24.48 31.76
N ALA A 251 -18.01 25.45 31.90
CA ALA A 251 -18.21 26.65 32.70
C ALA A 251 -17.56 27.84 32.02
N TYR A 252 -18.07 29.03 32.33
CA TYR A 252 -17.57 30.29 31.82
C TYR A 252 -17.39 31.32 32.95
N THR A 253 -16.57 32.33 32.69
CA THR A 253 -16.34 33.50 33.53
C THR A 253 -16.49 34.75 32.69
N LEU A 254 -16.95 35.85 33.30
CA LEU A 254 -17.07 37.18 32.68
C LEU A 254 -16.24 38.24 33.43
N ASN A 255 -15.40 37.81 34.37
CA ASN A 255 -14.62 38.68 35.26
C ASN A 255 -13.19 38.16 35.50
N GLY A 256 -12.58 37.60 34.45
CA GLY A 256 -11.18 37.19 34.43
C GLY A 256 -10.89 35.99 35.32
N GLY A 257 -11.88 35.11 35.53
CA GLY A 257 -11.74 33.90 36.35
C GLY A 257 -11.93 34.13 37.86
N SER A 258 -12.32 35.33 38.28
CA SER A 258 -12.63 35.63 39.69
C SER A 258 -13.82 34.81 40.19
N THR A 259 -14.85 34.66 39.35
CA THR A 259 -15.96 33.72 39.57
C THR A 259 -16.26 32.95 38.30
N TRP A 260 -16.75 31.72 38.47
CA TRP A 260 -17.13 30.82 37.38
C TRP A 260 -18.59 30.43 37.50
N THR A 261 -19.27 30.30 36.37
CA THR A 261 -20.66 29.87 36.24
C THR A 261 -20.70 28.59 35.43
N GLN A 262 -21.28 27.51 35.98
CA GLN A 262 -21.52 26.28 35.23
C GLN A 262 -22.71 26.48 34.29
N SER A 263 -22.57 26.05 33.03
CA SER A 263 -23.69 25.94 32.10
C SER A 263 -24.00 24.46 31.85
N ASN A 264 -25.28 24.09 32.05
CA ASN A 264 -25.79 22.74 31.87
C ASN A 264 -26.44 22.52 30.51
N ALA A 265 -26.23 23.44 29.56
CA ALA A 265 -26.85 23.41 28.23
C ALA A 265 -26.50 22.16 27.40
N LEU A 266 -25.49 21.36 27.81
CA LEU A 266 -24.98 20.18 27.09
C LEU A 266 -25.07 18.86 27.89
N SER A 267 -26.10 18.72 28.72
CA SER A 267 -26.30 17.62 29.69
C SER A 267 -26.34 16.20 29.11
N ALA A 268 -26.54 16.03 27.79
CA ALA A 268 -26.65 14.72 27.12
C ALA A 268 -25.40 14.27 26.35
N THR A 269 -24.35 15.10 26.33
CA THR A 269 -23.13 14.83 25.53
C THR A 269 -22.17 13.93 26.33
N GLN A 270 -21.03 13.50 25.81
CA GLN A 270 -19.99 12.89 26.64
C GLN A 270 -18.62 13.30 26.09
N GLY A 271 -17.82 13.85 26.98
CA GLY A 271 -16.37 13.90 26.92
C GLY A 271 -15.78 15.12 26.22
N GLN A 272 -16.07 16.34 26.68
CA GLN A 272 -15.49 17.57 26.14
C GLN A 272 -13.95 17.50 26.20
N ARG A 273 -13.30 17.91 25.11
CA ARG A 273 -11.83 17.78 24.96
C ARG A 273 -11.12 19.10 24.76
N ASP A 274 -11.71 19.98 23.96
CA ASP A 274 -11.01 21.14 23.42
C ASP A 274 -11.97 22.32 23.21
N LEU A 275 -11.45 23.53 23.43
CA LEU A 275 -12.13 24.80 23.22
C LEU A 275 -11.37 25.63 22.19
N ASN A 276 -12.11 26.32 21.32
CA ASN A 276 -11.54 27.27 20.38
C ASN A 276 -12.50 28.44 20.17
N TYR A 277 -11.99 29.64 19.92
CA TYR A 277 -12.81 30.82 19.69
C TYR A 277 -12.35 31.53 18.42
N SER A 278 -13.28 31.84 17.53
CA SER A 278 -12.98 32.56 16.30
C SER A 278 -14.18 33.34 15.81
N ALA A 279 -13.94 34.58 15.39
CA ALA A 279 -14.93 35.45 14.75
C ALA A 279 -16.28 35.53 15.49
N GLY A 280 -16.26 35.68 16.82
CA GLY A 280 -17.48 35.80 17.62
C GLY A 280 -18.09 34.48 18.09
N VAL A 281 -17.57 33.33 17.63
CA VAL A 281 -18.15 32.01 17.89
C VAL A 281 -17.21 31.17 18.75
N LEU A 282 -17.77 30.60 19.82
CA LEU A 282 -17.12 29.59 20.66
C LEU A 282 -17.38 28.19 20.09
N TYR A 283 -16.31 27.42 19.92
CA TYR A 283 -16.33 26.06 19.45
C TYR A 283 -15.91 25.12 20.58
N MET A 284 -16.61 24.00 20.70
CA MET A 284 -16.25 22.96 21.66
C MET A 284 -16.34 21.58 21.03
N LEU A 285 -15.30 20.77 21.25
CA LEU A 285 -15.20 19.43 20.70
C LEU A 285 -15.70 18.38 21.71
N GLY A 286 -16.66 17.53 21.28
CA GLY A 286 -17.20 16.42 22.06
C GLY A 286 -16.51 15.09 21.74
N GLY A 287 -15.67 14.60 22.65
CA GLY A 287 -14.71 13.52 22.41
C GLY A 287 -15.23 12.08 22.35
N SER A 288 -16.45 11.77 22.79
CA SER A 288 -16.97 10.37 22.72
C SER A 288 -18.14 10.15 21.74
N ARG A 289 -18.64 11.21 21.09
CA ARG A 289 -19.74 11.10 20.10
C ARG A 289 -19.51 11.88 18.80
N SER A 290 -18.27 12.33 18.57
CA SER A 290 -17.86 12.96 17.32
C SER A 290 -18.73 14.17 16.93
N TYR A 291 -18.92 15.09 17.87
CA TYR A 291 -19.64 16.35 17.64
C TYR A 291 -18.69 17.55 17.73
N LEU A 292 -18.98 18.56 16.91
CA LEU A 292 -18.52 19.92 17.12
C LEU A 292 -19.70 20.78 17.54
N TYR A 293 -19.59 21.41 18.71
CA TYR A 293 -20.58 22.36 19.19
C TYR A 293 -20.14 23.79 18.86
N LYS A 294 -21.10 24.65 18.52
CA LYS A 294 -20.89 26.07 18.22
C LYS A 294 -21.82 26.91 19.07
N SER A 295 -21.32 27.99 19.64
CA SER A 295 -22.12 28.95 20.40
C SER A 295 -21.76 30.37 20.00
N SER A 296 -22.78 31.18 19.71
CA SER A 296 -22.65 32.62 19.43
C SER A 296 -22.95 33.49 20.67
N ASP A 297 -23.22 32.87 21.81
CA ASP A 297 -23.69 33.50 23.05
C ASP A 297 -22.90 33.01 24.28
N ASP A 298 -21.59 32.82 24.08
CA ASP A 298 -20.60 32.48 25.11
C ASP A 298 -20.95 31.21 25.93
N GLY A 299 -21.55 30.23 25.26
CA GLY A 299 -21.86 28.90 25.78
C GLY A 299 -23.17 28.80 26.56
N THR A 300 -24.04 29.81 26.43
CA THR A 300 -25.40 29.76 27.01
C THR A 300 -26.35 28.91 26.17
N SER A 301 -26.19 28.90 24.84
CA SER A 301 -26.82 27.95 23.93
C SER A 301 -25.81 27.38 22.93
N TRP A 302 -26.15 26.23 22.31
CA TRP A 302 -25.25 25.50 21.44
C TRP A 302 -25.97 24.90 20.23
N ASP A 303 -25.43 25.15 19.04
CA ASP A 303 -25.66 24.36 17.85
C ASP A 303 -24.66 23.19 17.80
N SER A 304 -24.98 22.12 17.08
CA SER A 304 -24.10 20.97 16.95
C SER A 304 -24.02 20.43 15.53
N ILE A 305 -22.82 19.99 15.15
CA ILE A 305 -22.56 19.23 13.93
C ILE A 305 -22.17 17.82 14.35
N ARG A 306 -22.87 16.83 13.80
CA ARG A 306 -22.61 15.40 14.04
C ARG A 306 -21.78 14.84 12.88
N PHE A 307 -20.61 14.28 13.18
CA PHE A 307 -19.75 13.68 12.17
C PHE A 307 -20.01 12.19 11.94
N TYR A 308 -20.67 11.50 12.88
CA TYR A 308 -20.89 10.05 12.82
C TYR A 308 -22.28 9.65 13.33
N ASP A 309 -22.94 8.75 12.59
CA ASP A 309 -24.24 8.17 12.93
C ASP A 309 -24.12 6.66 13.20
N SER A 310 -24.22 6.30 14.47
CA SER A 310 -24.12 4.91 14.95
C SER A 310 -25.28 4.00 14.52
N SER A 311 -26.34 4.55 13.91
CA SER A 311 -27.43 3.75 13.34
C SER A 311 -27.12 3.21 11.94
N ASN A 312 -26.08 3.74 11.29
CA ASN A 312 -25.64 3.30 9.97
C ASN A 312 -24.63 2.15 10.09
N VAL A 313 -25.07 0.93 9.80
CA VAL A 313 -24.25 -0.29 9.85
C VAL A 313 -23.04 -0.28 8.90
N ASN A 314 -23.01 0.63 7.92
CA ASN A 314 -21.91 0.79 6.98
C ASN A 314 -20.90 1.87 7.42
N GLN A 315 -21.11 2.54 8.56
CA GLN A 315 -20.14 3.51 9.08
C GLN A 315 -19.07 2.82 9.96
N PRO A 316 -17.78 3.20 9.81
CA PRO A 316 -16.69 2.63 10.60
C PRO A 316 -16.81 2.99 12.09
N SER A 317 -16.03 2.31 12.93
CA SER A 317 -15.97 2.59 14.38
C SER A 317 -15.64 4.07 14.66
N LEU A 318 -16.27 4.61 15.72
CA LEU A 318 -16.18 6.03 16.09
C LEU A 318 -14.72 6.45 16.36
N PRO A 319 -14.13 7.36 15.58
CA PRO A 319 -12.84 7.94 15.95
C PRO A 319 -13.02 8.88 17.14
N THR A 320 -12.01 8.89 18.01
CA THR A 320 -11.91 9.84 19.12
C THR A 320 -11.34 11.14 18.57
N PHE A 321 -12.09 12.24 18.62
CA PHE A 321 -11.56 13.56 18.28
C PHE A 321 -10.78 14.14 19.46
N ASN A 322 -9.59 14.68 19.17
CA ASN A 322 -8.64 15.16 20.16
C ASN A 322 -8.52 16.68 20.19
N LYS A 323 -8.50 17.36 19.04
CA LYS A 323 -8.24 18.80 18.93
C LYS A 323 -9.00 19.43 17.75
N VAL A 324 -9.39 20.70 17.89
CA VAL A 324 -10.02 21.52 16.84
C VAL A 324 -9.28 22.84 16.64
N ALA A 325 -9.02 23.20 15.39
CA ALA A 325 -8.49 24.51 14.98
C ALA A 325 -9.52 25.26 14.13
N VAL A 326 -9.70 26.56 14.39
CA VAL A 326 -10.59 27.43 13.63
C VAL A 326 -9.92 28.77 13.37
N ARG A 327 -9.83 29.19 12.11
CA ARG A 327 -9.37 30.53 11.72
C ARG A 327 -10.15 31.02 10.50
N GLY A 328 -10.97 32.05 10.69
CA GLY A 328 -11.88 32.52 9.65
C GLY A 328 -12.87 31.42 9.24
N THR A 329 -12.92 31.08 7.96
CA THR A 329 -13.75 29.98 7.45
C THR A 329 -13.05 28.62 7.45
N SER A 330 -11.74 28.59 7.72
CA SER A 330 -10.96 27.36 7.77
C SER A 330 -11.10 26.69 9.13
N MET A 331 -11.36 25.38 9.11
CA MET A 331 -11.55 24.55 10.29
C MET A 331 -10.86 23.21 10.09
N ALA A 332 -10.28 22.66 11.16
CA ALA A 332 -9.71 21.33 11.17
C ALA A 332 -10.01 20.62 12.49
N ILE A 333 -10.31 19.33 12.43
CA ILE A 333 -10.46 18.45 13.59
C ILE A 333 -9.57 17.23 13.35
N VAL A 334 -8.83 16.84 14.38
CA VAL A 334 -7.95 15.67 14.32
C VAL A 334 -8.24 14.68 15.44
N GLY A 335 -7.87 13.42 15.24
CA GLY A 335 -8.21 12.36 16.18
C GLY A 335 -7.43 11.07 16.04
N SER A 336 -7.97 10.01 16.66
CA SER A 336 -7.38 8.68 16.62
C SER A 336 -7.29 8.11 15.21
N ASN A 337 -6.32 7.20 15.01
CA ASN A 337 -6.12 6.47 13.76
C ASN A 337 -5.93 7.38 12.53
N GLY A 338 -5.21 8.49 12.71
CA GLY A 338 -4.93 9.51 11.70
C GLY A 338 -6.17 10.19 11.12
N HIS A 339 -7.26 10.22 11.89
CA HIS A 339 -8.43 10.98 11.51
C HIS A 339 -8.08 12.46 11.42
N VAL A 340 -8.41 13.04 10.26
CA VAL A 340 -8.38 14.47 10.02
C VAL A 340 -9.66 14.80 9.27
N THR A 341 -10.38 15.82 9.70
CA THR A 341 -11.46 16.43 8.92
C THR A 341 -11.29 17.93 8.81
N VAL A 342 -11.39 18.45 7.59
CA VAL A 342 -11.13 19.86 7.27
C VAL A 342 -12.27 20.50 6.50
N SER A 343 -12.54 21.76 6.80
CA SER A 343 -13.51 22.61 6.11
C SER A 343 -12.86 23.94 5.78
N THR A 344 -13.13 24.49 4.60
CA THR A 344 -12.71 25.84 4.21
C THR A 344 -13.88 26.84 4.13
N ASN A 345 -15.10 26.41 4.49
CA ASN A 345 -16.34 27.18 4.34
C ASN A 345 -17.17 27.29 5.65
N GLY A 346 -16.50 27.40 6.79
CA GLY A 346 -17.15 27.60 8.10
C GLY A 346 -17.85 26.37 8.67
N GLY A 347 -17.51 25.18 8.15
CA GLY A 347 -18.07 23.89 8.56
C GLY A 347 -19.36 23.54 7.84
N SER A 348 -19.68 24.22 6.72
CA SER A 348 -20.83 23.90 5.88
C SER A 348 -20.60 22.59 5.12
N ASN A 349 -19.37 22.37 4.62
CA ASN A 349 -18.92 21.11 4.03
C ASN A 349 -17.56 20.72 4.60
N TRP A 350 -17.31 19.41 4.72
CA TRP A 350 -16.06 18.86 5.24
C TRP A 350 -15.43 17.89 4.22
N SER A 351 -14.13 18.02 3.99
CA SER A 351 -13.39 17.36 2.90
C SER A 351 -12.68 16.07 3.33
N SER A 352 -13.17 15.39 4.36
CA SER A 352 -12.55 14.16 4.88
C SER A 352 -13.55 13.14 5.42
N MET A 353 -14.59 12.87 4.65
CA MET A 353 -15.47 11.71 4.89
C MET A 353 -15.02 10.45 4.12
N ASN A 354 -13.75 10.38 3.71
CA ASN A 354 -13.26 9.23 2.97
C ASN A 354 -13.05 8.04 3.91
N TYR A 355 -13.82 7.00 3.62
CA TYR A 355 -13.95 5.74 4.32
C TYR A 355 -12.59 5.19 4.75
N SER A 356 -12.45 4.90 6.04
CA SER A 356 -11.35 4.09 6.53
C SER A 356 -11.62 2.64 6.22
N VAL A 357 -10.64 2.00 5.60
CA VAL A 357 -10.34 0.61 5.88
C VAL A 357 -10.26 0.46 7.40
N ASN A 358 -11.08 -0.46 7.94
CA ASN A 358 -11.26 -0.72 9.37
C ASN A 358 -10.02 -0.40 10.21
N SER A 359 -10.10 0.65 11.05
CA SER A 359 -9.00 1.04 11.94
C SER A 359 -8.90 0.18 13.20
N GLY A 360 -9.59 -0.96 13.25
CA GLY A 360 -9.43 -1.96 14.30
C GLY A 360 -8.45 -3.02 13.82
N SER A 361 -7.34 -3.21 14.53
CA SER A 361 -6.42 -4.37 14.49
C SER A 361 -6.47 -5.25 13.22
N ASN A 362 -6.28 -4.67 12.04
CA ASN A 362 -6.23 -5.43 10.79
C ASN A 362 -4.81 -5.93 10.58
N PHE A 363 -4.63 -7.24 10.72
CA PHE A 363 -3.38 -7.90 10.40
C PHE A 363 -3.46 -8.36 8.94
N TYR A 364 -2.92 -7.58 8.00
CA TYR A 364 -2.88 -8.00 6.60
C TYR A 364 -1.92 -9.17 6.42
N GLN A 365 -2.32 -10.14 5.60
CA GLN A 365 -1.55 -11.39 5.42
C GLN A 365 -0.91 -11.47 4.05
N SER A 366 -1.66 -11.17 2.99
CA SER A 366 -1.18 -11.29 1.64
C SER A 366 -1.73 -10.19 0.73
N MET A 367 -0.96 -9.89 -0.31
CA MET A 367 -1.32 -9.04 -1.43
C MET A 367 -1.32 -9.84 -2.73
N THR A 368 -2.32 -9.61 -3.57
CA THR A 368 -2.39 -10.14 -4.94
C THR A 368 -2.54 -8.97 -5.90
N THR A 369 -1.55 -8.75 -6.76
CA THR A 369 -1.56 -7.65 -7.73
C THR A 369 -1.98 -8.15 -9.11
N LEU A 370 -2.89 -7.42 -9.77
CA LEU A 370 -3.29 -7.66 -11.16
C LEU A 370 -2.65 -6.65 -12.10
N SER A 371 -2.36 -5.46 -11.59
CA SER A 371 -1.62 -4.39 -12.26
C SER A 371 -1.02 -3.45 -11.23
N PRO A 372 -0.18 -2.47 -11.63
CA PRO A 372 0.29 -1.43 -10.74
C PRO A 372 -0.82 -0.57 -10.12
N THR A 373 -2.07 -0.63 -10.59
CA THR A 373 -3.18 0.17 -10.03
C THR A 373 -4.30 -0.66 -9.43
N GLU A 374 -4.39 -1.95 -9.74
CA GLU A 374 -5.44 -2.84 -9.27
C GLU A 374 -4.87 -4.03 -8.50
N PHE A 375 -5.25 -4.13 -7.23
CA PHE A 375 -4.80 -5.21 -6.34
C PHE A 375 -5.73 -5.45 -5.16
N TRP A 376 -5.54 -6.62 -4.55
CA TRP A 376 -6.30 -7.13 -3.43
C TRP A 376 -5.41 -7.38 -2.22
N ILE A 377 -5.96 -7.19 -1.03
CA ILE A 377 -5.29 -7.48 0.24
C ILE A 377 -6.22 -8.32 1.12
N THR A 378 -5.66 -9.35 1.74
CA THR A 378 -6.34 -10.20 2.73
C THR A 378 -6.07 -9.72 4.15
N SER A 379 -7.08 -9.80 5.03
CA SER A 379 -7.00 -9.39 6.44
C SER A 379 -7.37 -10.54 7.38
N THR A 380 -6.74 -10.60 8.55
CA THR A 380 -7.22 -11.41 9.70
C THR A 380 -7.94 -10.58 10.77
N GLY A 381 -7.93 -9.25 10.65
CA GLY A 381 -8.78 -8.38 11.47
C GLY A 381 -10.20 -8.38 10.92
N GLY A 382 -11.11 -9.06 11.62
CA GLY A 382 -12.48 -9.29 11.16
C GLY A 382 -12.58 -10.49 10.23
N VAL A 383 -13.38 -11.48 10.62
CA VAL A 383 -13.60 -12.74 9.89
C VAL A 383 -13.93 -12.47 8.42
N GLY A 384 -13.13 -13.02 7.51
CA GLY A 384 -13.38 -13.01 6.07
C GLY A 384 -13.25 -11.65 5.38
N SER A 385 -12.45 -10.71 5.89
CA SER A 385 -12.33 -9.38 5.27
C SER A 385 -11.28 -9.33 4.14
N LEU A 386 -11.70 -8.81 2.97
CA LEU A 386 -10.85 -8.50 1.83
C LEU A 386 -10.90 -7.00 1.53
N LEU A 387 -9.83 -6.47 0.96
CA LEU A 387 -9.76 -5.10 0.47
C LEU A 387 -9.36 -5.10 -0.99
N ARG A 388 -9.97 -4.22 -1.77
CA ARG A 388 -9.66 -4.00 -3.18
C ARG A 388 -9.39 -2.52 -3.43
N THR A 389 -8.41 -2.24 -4.27
CA THR A 389 -8.20 -0.94 -4.89
C THR A 389 -8.12 -1.08 -6.41
N THR A 390 -8.51 -0.02 -7.13
CA THR A 390 -8.37 0.11 -8.59
C THR A 390 -7.62 1.39 -8.98
N ASP A 391 -7.10 2.13 -7.99
CA ASP A 391 -6.45 3.42 -8.15
C ASP A 391 -5.10 3.49 -7.40
N ALA A 392 -4.40 2.36 -7.37
CA ALA A 392 -3.09 2.18 -6.72
C ALA A 392 -3.09 2.43 -5.21
N GLY A 393 -4.21 2.18 -4.52
CA GLY A 393 -4.34 2.28 -3.07
C GLY A 393 -4.71 3.68 -2.57
N SER A 394 -5.11 4.59 -3.47
CA SER A 394 -5.64 5.90 -3.11
C SER A 394 -7.02 5.79 -2.47
N THR A 395 -7.86 4.88 -2.97
CA THR A 395 -9.13 4.49 -2.34
C THR A 395 -9.24 2.96 -2.23
N TRP A 396 -10.07 2.53 -1.28
CA TRP A 396 -10.25 1.12 -0.95
C TRP A 396 -11.72 0.77 -0.81
N THR A 397 -12.09 -0.36 -1.39
CA THR A 397 -13.40 -1.00 -1.20
C THR A 397 -13.23 -2.23 -0.33
N GLN A 398 -13.95 -2.30 0.79
CA GLN A 398 -14.03 -3.52 1.58
C GLN A 398 -14.98 -4.51 0.90
N ILE A 399 -14.51 -5.73 0.74
CA ILE A 399 -15.25 -6.84 0.16
C ILE A 399 -15.40 -7.90 1.24
N GLN A 400 -16.62 -8.28 1.52
CA GLN A 400 -16.89 -9.37 2.45
C GLN A 400 -16.69 -10.69 1.72
N SER A 401 -15.78 -11.52 2.22
CA SER A 401 -15.71 -12.91 1.77
C SER A 401 -16.75 -13.77 2.48
N SER A 402 -16.95 -14.99 1.97
CA SER A 402 -17.78 -16.02 2.58
C SER A 402 -17.04 -16.87 3.63
N HIS A 403 -15.76 -16.59 3.90
CA HIS A 403 -14.97 -17.33 4.89
C HIS A 403 -15.41 -17.02 6.31
N SER A 404 -15.34 -18.03 7.18
CA SER A 404 -15.57 -17.90 8.62
C SER A 404 -14.27 -17.85 9.44
N VAL A 405 -13.11 -17.83 8.77
CA VAL A 405 -11.77 -17.76 9.37
C VAL A 405 -10.88 -16.78 8.61
N ALA A 406 -9.64 -16.61 9.07
CA ALA A 406 -8.65 -15.70 8.48
C ALA A 406 -8.19 -16.18 7.10
N ILE A 407 -8.13 -15.28 6.13
CA ILE A 407 -7.69 -15.57 4.76
C ILE A 407 -6.17 -15.41 4.70
N PHE A 408 -5.47 -16.45 4.24
CA PHE A 408 -4.01 -16.44 4.16
C PHE A 408 -3.51 -16.02 2.77
N GLN A 409 -4.13 -16.53 1.71
CA GLN A 409 -3.73 -16.21 0.34
C GLN A 409 -4.95 -16.16 -0.58
N LEU A 410 -4.82 -15.35 -1.63
CA LEU A 410 -5.75 -15.25 -2.75
C LEU A 410 -4.97 -15.34 -4.05
N ASP A 411 -5.59 -15.91 -5.08
CA ASP A 411 -5.03 -16.00 -6.42
C ASP A 411 -6.11 -15.94 -7.50
N PHE A 412 -5.74 -15.43 -8.68
CA PHE A 412 -6.61 -15.29 -9.84
C PHE A 412 -6.19 -16.26 -10.94
N GLY A 413 -6.99 -17.30 -11.17
CA GLY A 413 -6.81 -18.19 -12.34
C GLY A 413 -7.31 -17.57 -13.66
N SER A 414 -8.01 -16.44 -13.61
CA SER A 414 -8.39 -15.63 -14.77
C SER A 414 -8.88 -14.26 -14.28
N GLN A 415 -9.15 -13.32 -15.19
CA GLN A 415 -9.71 -12.02 -14.82
C GLN A 415 -11.02 -12.12 -14.01
N ASP A 416 -11.85 -13.13 -14.29
CA ASP A 416 -13.15 -13.31 -13.62
C ASP A 416 -13.11 -14.33 -12.48
N THR A 417 -12.22 -15.32 -12.54
CA THR A 417 -12.20 -16.43 -11.58
C THR A 417 -11.05 -16.32 -10.60
N ALA A 418 -11.39 -16.17 -9.32
CA ALA A 418 -10.43 -16.08 -8.22
C ALA A 418 -10.72 -17.12 -7.15
N TYR A 419 -9.66 -17.52 -6.43
CA TYR A 419 -9.71 -18.48 -5.34
C TYR A 419 -8.99 -17.92 -4.13
N SER A 420 -9.48 -18.25 -2.93
CA SER A 420 -8.83 -17.86 -1.68
C SER A 420 -8.78 -19.04 -0.72
N CYS A 421 -7.66 -19.19 -0.01
CA CYS A 421 -7.51 -20.16 1.06
C CYS A 421 -7.43 -19.44 2.41
N ALA A 422 -8.03 -20.08 3.40
CA ALA A 422 -8.19 -19.54 4.73
C ALA A 422 -8.00 -20.64 5.76
N GLY A 423 -7.63 -20.27 6.98
CA GLY A 423 -7.63 -21.24 8.06
C GLY A 423 -7.40 -20.67 9.46
N ASN A 424 -7.47 -21.58 10.43
CA ASN A 424 -7.15 -21.32 11.83
C ASN A 424 -6.14 -22.37 12.33
N VAL A 425 -4.90 -21.93 12.56
CA VAL A 425 -3.79 -22.77 12.99
C VAL A 425 -4.07 -23.49 14.33
N ALA A 426 -4.84 -22.88 15.23
CA ALA A 426 -5.15 -23.47 16.54
C ALA A 426 -6.28 -24.50 16.50
N GLY A 427 -7.14 -24.45 15.48
CA GLY A 427 -8.29 -25.35 15.33
C GLY A 427 -8.16 -26.36 14.18
N SER A 428 -7.10 -26.27 13.38
CA SER A 428 -6.92 -27.02 12.12
C SER A 428 -8.14 -26.93 11.20
N ILE A 429 -8.73 -25.74 11.11
CA ILE A 429 -9.88 -25.49 10.23
C ILE A 429 -9.34 -24.83 8.96
N GLY A 430 -9.65 -25.40 7.79
CA GLY A 430 -9.23 -24.90 6.49
C GLY A 430 -10.45 -24.68 5.61
N GLN A 431 -10.48 -23.54 4.92
CA GLN A 431 -11.55 -23.18 3.99
C GLN A 431 -10.97 -22.72 2.66
N VAL A 432 -11.69 -23.02 1.58
CA VAL A 432 -11.44 -22.47 0.25
C VAL A 432 -12.71 -21.77 -0.21
N ALA A 433 -12.58 -20.59 -0.82
CA ALA A 433 -13.70 -19.91 -1.46
C ALA A 433 -13.36 -19.57 -2.91
N LYS A 434 -14.39 -19.47 -3.74
CA LYS A 434 -14.31 -19.14 -5.16
C LYS A 434 -15.09 -17.87 -5.47
N SER A 435 -14.56 -17.06 -6.37
CA SER A 435 -15.25 -15.97 -7.05
C SER A 435 -15.30 -16.25 -8.55
N THR A 436 -16.35 -15.79 -9.21
CA THR A 436 -16.56 -15.89 -10.68
C THR A 436 -16.83 -14.54 -11.32
N ASN A 437 -16.57 -13.45 -10.59
CA ASN A 437 -16.79 -12.09 -11.04
C ASN A 437 -15.66 -11.14 -10.59
N GLY A 438 -14.42 -11.61 -10.70
CA GLY A 438 -13.22 -10.81 -10.44
C GLY A 438 -12.97 -10.53 -8.96
N GLY A 439 -13.31 -11.48 -8.08
CA GLY A 439 -13.12 -11.34 -6.63
C GLY A 439 -14.18 -10.51 -5.92
N ILE A 440 -15.24 -10.05 -6.60
CA ILE A 440 -16.24 -9.16 -5.99
C ILE A 440 -17.22 -9.91 -5.09
N ASN A 441 -17.68 -11.09 -5.51
CA ASN A 441 -18.53 -11.97 -4.72
C ASN A 441 -17.82 -13.31 -4.49
N TRP A 442 -17.95 -13.86 -3.29
CA TRP A 442 -17.29 -15.09 -2.87
C TRP A 442 -18.30 -16.14 -2.41
N THR A 443 -18.02 -17.41 -2.74
CA THR A 443 -18.75 -18.58 -2.25
C THR A 443 -17.78 -19.56 -1.64
N THR A 444 -18.00 -19.94 -0.38
CA THR A 444 -17.18 -20.93 0.32
C THR A 444 -17.50 -22.30 -0.22
N LEU A 445 -16.45 -23.04 -0.58
CA LEU A 445 -16.54 -24.39 -1.13
C LEU A 445 -16.57 -25.42 0.01
N PRO A 446 -17.04 -26.66 -0.28
CA PRO A 446 -16.94 -27.76 0.68
C PRO A 446 -15.50 -27.97 1.16
N ALA A 447 -15.35 -28.35 2.43
CA ALA A 447 -14.03 -28.61 3.01
C ALA A 447 -13.32 -29.76 2.26
N ILE A 448 -12.05 -29.55 1.89
CA ILE A 448 -11.25 -30.56 1.17
C ILE A 448 -10.90 -31.71 2.12
N ALA A 449 -10.44 -31.37 3.33
CA ALA A 449 -10.07 -32.30 4.38
C ALA A 449 -10.43 -31.72 5.74
N LEU A 450 -11.01 -32.56 6.60
CA LEU A 450 -11.27 -32.19 7.99
C LEU A 450 -9.93 -32.13 8.74
N ASN A 451 -9.78 -31.14 9.63
CA ASN A 451 -8.59 -30.95 10.47
C ASN A 451 -7.31 -30.55 9.71
N HIS A 452 -7.37 -29.78 8.62
CA HIS A 452 -6.20 -29.15 8.00
C HIS A 452 -6.33 -27.63 7.98
N THR A 453 -5.21 -26.91 8.12
CA THR A 453 -5.15 -25.47 7.78
C THR A 453 -4.62 -25.33 6.35
N TYR A 454 -5.19 -24.42 5.55
CA TYR A 454 -4.71 -24.11 4.20
C TYR A 454 -3.98 -22.77 4.20
N LEU A 455 -2.69 -22.79 3.92
CA LEU A 455 -1.82 -21.60 4.03
C LEU A 455 -1.49 -20.97 2.68
N THR A 456 -1.56 -21.76 1.61
CA THR A 456 -1.11 -21.36 0.29
C THR A 456 -1.98 -22.00 -0.79
N LEU A 457 -2.10 -21.32 -1.92
CA LEU A 457 -2.73 -21.85 -3.12
C LEU A 457 -2.07 -21.26 -4.37
N ASP A 458 -2.31 -21.90 -5.49
CA ASP A 458 -1.90 -21.43 -6.82
C ASP A 458 -2.81 -22.04 -7.89
N PHE A 459 -3.39 -21.20 -8.74
CA PHE A 459 -4.35 -21.55 -9.78
C PHE A 459 -3.86 -21.11 -11.14
N LEU A 460 -3.40 -22.09 -11.93
CA LEU A 460 -2.95 -21.89 -13.31
C LEU A 460 -4.05 -21.37 -14.25
N ASN A 461 -5.30 -21.71 -13.95
CA ASN A 461 -6.47 -21.17 -14.67
C ASN A 461 -7.75 -21.29 -13.82
N GLY A 462 -8.89 -20.86 -14.37
CA GLY A 462 -10.20 -20.94 -13.70
C GLY A 462 -10.72 -22.36 -13.37
N SER A 463 -10.00 -23.42 -13.78
CA SER A 463 -10.37 -24.83 -13.54
C SER A 463 -9.29 -25.66 -12.84
N THR A 464 -8.00 -25.36 -13.04
CA THR A 464 -6.88 -26.13 -12.50
C THR A 464 -6.13 -25.35 -11.45
N GLY A 465 -5.96 -25.93 -10.27
CA GLY A 465 -5.23 -25.31 -9.18
C GLY A 465 -4.85 -26.25 -8.04
N TYR A 466 -4.04 -25.73 -7.14
CA TYR A 466 -3.37 -26.44 -6.07
C TYR A 466 -3.54 -25.71 -4.75
N VAL A 467 -3.78 -26.44 -3.66
CA VAL A 467 -3.89 -25.90 -2.31
C VAL A 467 -2.96 -26.66 -1.39
N GLY A 468 -2.06 -25.95 -0.70
CA GLY A 468 -1.19 -26.52 0.31
C GLY A 468 -1.88 -26.58 1.66
N GLY A 469 -1.87 -27.75 2.31
CA GLY A 469 -2.45 -27.93 3.63
C GLY A 469 -1.60 -28.76 4.58
N GLY A 470 -1.86 -28.59 5.88
CA GLY A 470 -1.21 -29.34 6.95
C GLY A 470 -1.46 -28.72 8.32
N GLY A 471 -0.51 -28.94 9.23
CA GLY A 471 -0.53 -28.39 10.60
C GLY A 471 0.33 -29.20 11.57
N SER A 472 0.36 -28.81 12.84
CA SER A 472 1.14 -29.53 13.86
C SER A 472 0.63 -30.97 14.00
N GLY A 473 1.51 -31.95 13.75
CA GLY A 473 1.19 -33.38 13.80
C GLY A 473 0.37 -33.91 12.61
N LEU A 474 0.04 -33.07 11.62
CA LEU A 474 -0.78 -33.43 10.46
C LEU A 474 0.09 -33.66 9.21
N PRO A 475 -0.34 -34.52 8.28
CA PRO A 475 0.41 -34.78 7.05
C PRO A 475 0.47 -33.53 6.16
N ALA A 476 1.64 -33.27 5.58
CA ALA A 476 1.82 -32.26 4.55
C ALA A 476 1.21 -32.75 3.24
N ASN A 477 0.11 -32.12 2.81
CA ASN A 477 -0.65 -32.51 1.64
C ASN A 477 -0.79 -31.33 0.68
N ILE A 478 -0.72 -31.65 -0.62
CA ILE A 478 -1.12 -30.77 -1.71
C ILE A 478 -2.44 -31.29 -2.26
N TYR A 479 -3.44 -30.44 -2.42
CA TYR A 479 -4.73 -30.79 -2.99
C TYR A 479 -4.82 -30.20 -4.38
N LYS A 480 -5.01 -31.04 -5.40
CA LYS A 480 -5.16 -30.61 -6.80
C LYS A 480 -6.61 -30.66 -7.24
N THR A 481 -7.05 -29.66 -8.00
CA THR A 481 -8.30 -29.68 -8.76
C THR A 481 -8.03 -29.46 -10.25
N THR A 482 -8.91 -29.98 -11.11
CA THR A 482 -8.94 -29.75 -12.57
C THR A 482 -10.34 -29.41 -13.06
N ASP A 483 -11.30 -29.23 -12.15
CA ASP A 483 -12.72 -29.01 -12.45
C ASP A 483 -13.25 -27.74 -11.74
N GLY A 484 -12.36 -26.80 -11.46
CA GLY A 484 -12.68 -25.52 -10.86
C GLY A 484 -13.05 -25.61 -9.40
N ALA A 485 -12.41 -26.55 -8.67
CA ALA A 485 -12.60 -26.86 -7.26
C ALA A 485 -13.95 -27.53 -6.92
N ALA A 486 -14.55 -28.24 -7.89
CA ALA A 486 -15.70 -29.09 -7.62
C ALA A 486 -15.26 -30.39 -6.93
N THR A 487 -14.11 -30.94 -7.34
CA THR A 487 -13.46 -32.07 -6.68
C THR A 487 -11.96 -31.82 -6.47
N TRP A 488 -11.39 -32.56 -5.53
CA TRP A 488 -9.99 -32.44 -5.12
C TRP A 488 -9.33 -33.81 -5.02
N ILE A 489 -8.10 -33.90 -5.51
CA ILE A 489 -7.23 -35.07 -5.42
C ILE A 489 -6.10 -34.76 -4.44
N THR A 490 -5.99 -35.56 -3.37
CA THR A 490 -4.93 -35.41 -2.36
C THR A 490 -3.61 -36.01 -2.83
N GLN A 491 -2.55 -35.23 -2.76
CA GLN A 491 -1.17 -35.60 -3.08
C GLN A 491 -0.34 -35.48 -1.79
N ALA A 492 -0.07 -36.62 -1.13
CA ALA A 492 0.64 -36.64 0.14
C ALA A 492 2.17 -36.57 -0.06
N LEU A 493 2.85 -35.71 0.71
CA LEU A 493 4.31 -35.59 0.69
C LEU A 493 5.01 -36.61 1.60
N GLY A 494 4.25 -37.37 2.39
CA GLY A 494 4.75 -38.54 3.15
C GLY A 494 5.32 -38.24 4.54
N TYR A 495 5.12 -37.04 5.09
CA TYR A 495 5.57 -36.65 6.43
C TYR A 495 4.64 -35.60 7.06
N SER A 496 4.77 -35.36 8.36
CA SER A 496 3.96 -34.39 9.08
C SER A 496 4.60 -33.00 9.09
N ALA A 497 3.97 -32.04 8.41
CA ALA A 497 4.36 -30.63 8.36
C ALA A 497 3.23 -29.77 7.75
N SER A 498 3.48 -28.47 7.62
CA SER A 498 2.63 -27.59 6.80
C SER A 498 3.29 -27.33 5.45
N VAL A 499 2.50 -27.27 4.38
CA VAL A 499 2.95 -26.74 3.08
C VAL A 499 2.89 -25.22 3.17
N LEU A 500 4.05 -24.57 3.08
CA LEU A 500 4.24 -23.13 3.27
C LEU A 500 3.99 -22.34 1.98
N SER A 501 4.39 -22.89 0.83
CA SER A 501 4.18 -22.29 -0.48
C SER A 501 4.03 -23.38 -1.53
N VAL A 502 3.07 -23.24 -2.43
CA VAL A 502 2.94 -24.05 -3.66
C VAL A 502 2.84 -23.09 -4.83
N GLN A 503 3.66 -23.27 -5.86
CA GLN A 503 3.68 -22.43 -7.05
C GLN A 503 4.00 -23.29 -8.27
N MET A 504 3.11 -23.26 -9.25
CA MET A 504 3.18 -23.98 -10.51
C MET A 504 3.69 -23.04 -11.59
N VAL A 505 4.53 -23.57 -12.48
CA VAL A 505 5.04 -22.85 -13.65
C VAL A 505 4.08 -23.05 -14.82
N ASP A 506 3.58 -24.29 -14.98
CA ASP A 506 2.61 -24.68 -15.99
C ASP A 506 1.84 -25.92 -15.52
N LEU A 507 1.03 -26.53 -16.40
CA LEU A 507 0.20 -27.70 -16.09
C LEU A 507 1.00 -28.95 -15.63
N ASN A 508 2.29 -29.00 -15.94
CA ASN A 508 3.19 -30.11 -15.65
C ASN A 508 4.21 -29.77 -14.57
N TYR A 509 4.83 -28.58 -14.64
CA TYR A 509 5.94 -28.19 -13.80
C TYR A 509 5.51 -27.32 -12.62
N GLY A 510 6.02 -27.62 -11.43
CA GLY A 510 5.78 -26.80 -10.26
C GLY A 510 6.57 -27.22 -9.03
N PHE A 511 6.46 -26.41 -7.99
CA PHE A 511 7.25 -26.54 -6.77
C PHE A 511 6.39 -26.40 -5.53
N ALA A 512 6.80 -27.07 -4.46
CA ALA A 512 6.19 -26.94 -3.15
C ALA A 512 7.27 -26.85 -2.07
N LEU A 513 7.10 -25.89 -1.17
CA LEU A 513 7.96 -25.68 -0.02
C LEU A 513 7.22 -26.07 1.27
N SER A 514 7.88 -26.90 2.07
CA SER A 514 7.47 -27.29 3.42
C SER A 514 8.73 -27.41 4.27
N THR A 515 8.86 -28.42 5.13
CA THR A 515 10.14 -28.79 5.75
C THR A 515 11.20 -29.20 4.72
N ASN A 516 10.76 -29.68 3.55
CA ASN A 516 11.59 -30.01 2.40
C ASN A 516 11.12 -29.23 1.15
N PHE A 517 12.00 -29.15 0.15
CA PHE A 517 11.66 -28.65 -1.18
C PHE A 517 11.19 -29.80 -2.05
N HIS A 518 10.12 -29.61 -2.82
CA HIS A 518 9.59 -30.61 -3.74
C HIS A 518 9.38 -30.02 -5.12
N ARG A 519 9.62 -30.85 -6.14
CA ARG A 519 9.36 -30.53 -7.54
C ARG A 519 8.42 -31.56 -8.15
N THR A 520 7.52 -31.11 -9.01
CA THR A 520 6.76 -31.96 -9.93
C THR A 520 7.07 -31.60 -11.38
N ILE A 521 6.97 -32.61 -12.25
CA ILE A 521 7.12 -32.48 -13.71
C ILE A 521 5.94 -33.10 -14.46
N ASN A 522 4.89 -33.50 -13.73
CA ASN A 522 3.70 -34.17 -14.24
C ASN A 522 2.42 -33.70 -13.55
N GLY A 523 2.40 -32.42 -13.18
CA GLY A 523 1.24 -31.74 -12.64
C GLY A 523 0.83 -32.25 -11.27
N GLY A 524 1.78 -32.70 -10.44
CA GLY A 524 1.56 -33.18 -9.08
C GLY A 524 1.18 -34.67 -8.97
N THR A 525 1.16 -35.42 -10.08
CA THR A 525 0.96 -36.88 -10.00
C THR A 525 2.03 -37.51 -9.10
N ASN A 526 3.25 -36.98 -9.14
CA ASN A 526 4.26 -37.18 -8.10
C ASN A 526 4.96 -35.86 -7.73
N TRP A 527 5.53 -35.86 -6.52
CA TRP A 527 6.36 -34.79 -5.99
C TRP A 527 7.68 -35.40 -5.53
N VAL A 528 8.79 -34.91 -6.09
CA VAL A 528 10.14 -35.41 -5.81
C VAL A 528 10.83 -34.41 -4.89
N GLY A 529 11.21 -34.88 -3.70
CA GLY A 529 11.89 -34.06 -2.70
C GLY A 529 13.37 -33.87 -2.98
N SER A 530 13.90 -32.68 -2.66
CA SER A 530 15.33 -32.40 -2.58
C SER A 530 15.69 -31.72 -1.24
N ALA A 531 16.96 -31.80 -0.87
CA ALA A 531 17.45 -31.20 0.37
C ALA A 531 17.49 -29.67 0.27
N LEU A 532 17.07 -29.01 1.34
CA LEU A 532 17.19 -27.57 1.51
C LEU A 532 18.52 -27.23 2.21
N PRO A 533 19.05 -26.01 2.01
CA PRO A 533 20.09 -25.47 2.88
C PRO A 533 19.65 -25.45 4.34
N VAL A 534 20.59 -25.33 5.28
CA VAL A 534 20.26 -25.21 6.70
C VAL A 534 19.61 -23.86 6.97
N GLY A 535 18.37 -23.86 7.44
CA GLY A 535 17.61 -22.65 7.74
C GLY A 535 16.19 -22.94 8.21
N THR A 536 15.48 -21.88 8.60
CA THR A 536 14.04 -21.89 8.87
C THR A 536 13.34 -21.09 7.78
N TRP A 537 12.51 -21.76 6.99
CA TRP A 537 11.94 -21.19 5.77
C TRP A 537 10.53 -20.65 6.00
N THR A 538 10.20 -19.56 5.32
CA THR A 538 8.91 -18.87 5.45
C THR A 538 8.16 -18.82 4.13
N ASN A 539 8.86 -18.67 3.00
CA ASN A 539 8.25 -18.63 1.68
C ASN A 539 9.22 -19.04 0.55
N MET A 540 8.66 -19.18 -0.65
CA MET A 540 9.31 -19.48 -1.91
C MET A 540 8.73 -18.57 -3.01
N HIS A 541 9.57 -18.16 -3.94
CA HIS A 541 9.17 -17.46 -5.16
C HIS A 541 9.76 -18.17 -6.38
N VAL A 542 8.90 -18.63 -7.29
CA VAL A 542 9.25 -19.34 -8.51
C VAL A 542 9.25 -18.36 -9.67
N LEU A 543 10.41 -18.17 -10.29
CA LEU A 543 10.54 -17.31 -11.48
C LEU A 543 10.28 -18.10 -12.76
N ASN A 544 10.75 -19.36 -12.82
CA ASN A 544 10.49 -20.29 -13.92
C ASN A 544 10.85 -21.73 -13.50
N LYS A 545 10.83 -22.67 -14.47
CA LYS A 545 11.11 -24.09 -14.26
C LYS A 545 12.47 -24.42 -13.66
N ASP A 546 13.45 -23.52 -13.75
CA ASP A 546 14.82 -23.73 -13.27
C ASP A 546 15.18 -22.81 -12.10
N VAL A 547 14.54 -21.63 -12.02
CA VAL A 547 14.90 -20.57 -11.09
C VAL A 547 13.87 -20.43 -9.98
N VAL A 548 14.30 -20.70 -8.76
CA VAL A 548 13.48 -20.59 -7.55
C VAL A 548 14.27 -19.88 -6.45
N PHE A 549 13.58 -19.00 -5.74
CA PHE A 549 14.09 -18.34 -4.54
C PHE A 549 13.37 -18.89 -3.32
N ILE A 550 14.09 -19.08 -2.23
CA ILE A 550 13.53 -19.40 -0.92
C ILE A 550 14.05 -18.40 0.10
N ASN A 551 13.22 -18.04 1.06
CA ASN A 551 13.56 -17.04 2.06
C ASN A 551 13.16 -17.46 3.48
N GLY A 552 13.84 -16.88 4.47
CA GLY A 552 13.64 -17.22 5.86
C GLY A 552 14.71 -16.61 6.79
N ALA A 553 15.14 -17.40 7.77
CA ALA A 553 16.23 -17.05 8.68
C ALA A 553 17.18 -18.23 8.92
N THR A 554 18.38 -17.95 9.45
CA THR A 554 19.27 -19.00 9.95
C THR A 554 18.67 -19.68 11.20
N ALA A 555 18.99 -20.95 11.42
CA ALA A 555 18.43 -21.75 12.52
C ALA A 555 18.93 -21.39 13.93
N ALA A 556 19.69 -20.29 14.09
CA ALA A 556 20.26 -19.87 15.37
C ALA A 556 19.27 -19.05 16.21
N SER A 557 19.53 -18.91 17.53
CA SER A 557 18.68 -18.16 18.47
C SER A 557 18.53 -16.66 18.14
N ASN A 558 19.40 -16.12 17.29
CA ASN A 558 19.33 -14.79 16.69
C ASN A 558 19.41 -14.94 15.16
N GLY A 559 18.40 -15.57 14.54
CA GLY A 559 18.40 -15.88 13.11
C GLY A 559 18.70 -14.65 12.26
N ASN A 560 19.67 -14.78 11.36
CA ASN A 560 19.96 -13.76 10.35
C ASN A 560 19.10 -14.02 9.11
N PRO A 561 18.64 -12.96 8.43
CA PRO A 561 17.79 -13.13 7.26
C PRO A 561 18.55 -13.88 6.17
N VAL A 562 17.88 -14.84 5.53
CA VAL A 562 18.47 -15.56 4.40
C VAL A 562 17.54 -15.57 3.19
N VAL A 563 18.16 -15.42 2.03
CA VAL A 563 17.57 -15.72 0.72
C VAL A 563 18.53 -16.63 -0.04
N TYR A 564 18.02 -17.75 -0.53
CA TYR A 564 18.75 -18.66 -1.40
C TYR A 564 18.09 -18.72 -2.77
N LYS A 565 18.92 -18.86 -3.81
CA LYS A 565 18.53 -19.01 -5.20
C LYS A 565 19.04 -20.34 -5.75
N THR A 566 18.19 -21.06 -6.44
CA THR A 566 18.57 -22.15 -7.35
C THR A 566 18.39 -21.68 -8.79
N THR A 567 19.22 -22.20 -9.70
CA THR A 567 19.08 -22.04 -11.16
C THR A 567 19.05 -23.39 -11.87
N ASP A 568 18.81 -24.47 -11.11
CA ASP A 568 18.80 -25.85 -11.58
C ASP A 568 17.63 -26.64 -10.95
N ALA A 569 16.51 -25.96 -10.70
CA ALA A 569 15.27 -26.53 -10.19
C ALA A 569 15.41 -27.23 -8.82
N GLY A 570 16.23 -26.66 -7.94
CA GLY A 570 16.40 -27.07 -6.54
C GLY A 570 17.43 -28.18 -6.31
N ASN A 571 18.31 -28.42 -7.28
CA ASN A 571 19.42 -29.37 -7.11
C ASN A 571 20.59 -28.73 -6.33
N THR A 572 20.90 -27.47 -6.61
CA THR A 572 21.90 -26.67 -5.89
C THR A 572 21.34 -25.30 -5.50
N TRP A 573 21.90 -24.74 -4.43
CA TRP A 573 21.43 -23.48 -3.84
C TRP A 573 22.61 -22.54 -3.58
N THR A 574 22.44 -21.29 -3.99
CA THR A 574 23.39 -20.19 -3.77
C THR A 574 22.77 -19.18 -2.81
N ASN A 575 23.51 -18.79 -1.76
CA ASN A 575 23.06 -17.74 -0.85
C ASN A 575 23.18 -16.37 -1.52
N VAL A 576 22.08 -15.62 -1.58
CA VAL A 576 21.97 -14.26 -2.17
C VAL A 576 21.42 -13.26 -1.15
N SER A 577 21.72 -13.48 0.13
CA SER A 577 21.32 -12.59 1.23
C SER A 577 22.16 -11.32 1.26
N GLY A 578 23.34 -11.31 0.62
CA GLY A 578 24.18 -10.12 0.47
C GLY A 578 24.50 -9.44 1.81
N ASP A 579 24.15 -8.17 1.90
CA ASP A 579 24.32 -7.24 3.01
C ASP A 579 23.02 -6.99 3.82
N MET A 580 22.08 -7.94 3.80
CA MET A 580 20.85 -7.83 4.59
C MET A 580 21.12 -7.63 6.10
N PRO A 581 20.27 -6.86 6.83
CA PRO A 581 20.49 -6.56 8.24
C PRO A 581 20.31 -7.77 9.16
N ASP A 582 21.25 -7.99 10.09
CA ASP A 582 21.23 -9.12 11.03
C ASP A 582 20.02 -9.13 11.99
N SER A 583 19.77 -10.28 12.62
CA SER A 583 18.73 -10.50 13.66
C SER A 583 17.29 -10.30 13.18
N LEU A 584 16.99 -10.67 11.94
CA LEU A 584 15.68 -10.56 11.31
C LEU A 584 15.32 -11.82 10.53
N THR A 585 14.04 -12.00 10.24
CA THR A 585 13.53 -13.02 9.32
C THR A 585 12.97 -12.37 8.07
N VAL A 586 13.30 -12.91 6.90
CA VAL A 586 12.62 -12.54 5.64
C VAL A 586 11.32 -13.32 5.57
N ASN A 587 10.17 -12.65 5.58
CA ASN A 587 8.86 -13.30 5.55
C ASN A 587 8.40 -13.60 4.13
N ARG A 588 8.64 -12.69 3.19
CA ARG A 588 8.24 -12.85 1.78
C ARG A 588 9.28 -12.18 0.87
N THR A 589 9.51 -12.79 -0.28
CA THR A 589 10.27 -12.17 -1.37
C THR A 589 9.47 -12.26 -2.66
N GLU A 590 9.66 -11.28 -3.53
CA GLU A 590 9.10 -11.29 -4.87
C GLU A 590 10.16 -10.86 -5.87
N TRP A 591 10.21 -11.54 -7.01
CA TRP A 591 11.21 -11.34 -8.05
C TRP A 591 10.50 -11.27 -9.40
N ILE A 592 10.98 -10.40 -10.27
CA ILE A 592 10.45 -10.31 -11.65
C ILE A 592 11.46 -10.80 -12.68
N ASN A 593 12.73 -10.91 -12.27
CA ASN A 593 13.82 -11.46 -13.06
C ASN A 593 14.97 -11.89 -12.12
N LEU A 594 16.11 -12.31 -12.68
CA LEU A 594 17.28 -12.75 -11.92
C LEU A 594 18.02 -11.66 -11.14
N GLN A 595 17.71 -10.39 -11.40
CA GLN A 595 18.38 -9.20 -10.86
C GLN A 595 17.49 -8.41 -9.89
N ASP A 596 16.21 -8.30 -10.20
CA ASP A 596 15.27 -7.42 -9.52
C ASP A 596 14.36 -8.20 -8.57
N GLY A 597 14.50 -7.90 -7.28
CA GLY A 597 13.65 -8.45 -6.24
C GLY A 597 13.44 -7.50 -5.06
N VAL A 598 12.40 -7.80 -4.29
CA VAL A 598 12.05 -7.15 -3.02
C VAL A 598 11.94 -8.19 -1.92
N ALA A 599 12.24 -7.78 -0.69
CA ALA A 599 12.19 -8.62 0.49
C ALA A 599 11.50 -7.88 1.64
N GLY A 600 10.52 -8.53 2.26
CA GLY A 600 9.84 -8.05 3.46
C GLY A 600 10.36 -8.73 4.72
N PHE A 601 10.70 -7.96 5.75
CA PHE A 601 11.33 -8.45 6.97
C PHE A 601 10.41 -8.36 8.20
N THR A 602 10.73 -9.14 9.23
CA THR A 602 10.30 -8.81 10.60
C THR A 602 10.79 -7.41 10.99
N GLY A 603 10.07 -6.70 11.86
CA GLY A 603 10.46 -5.34 12.27
C GLY A 603 10.15 -4.22 11.27
N GLY A 604 9.48 -4.53 10.15
CA GLY A 604 8.97 -3.53 9.20
C GLY A 604 9.98 -2.99 8.19
N LEU A 605 11.13 -3.64 8.09
CA LEU A 605 12.11 -3.33 7.06
C LEU A 605 11.70 -3.95 5.74
N ILE A 606 12.03 -3.25 4.65
CA ILE A 606 11.79 -3.67 3.28
C ILE A 606 13.08 -3.43 2.49
N GLY A 607 13.57 -4.47 1.84
CA GLY A 607 14.78 -4.48 1.02
C GLY A 607 14.47 -4.52 -0.46
N ARG A 608 15.24 -3.80 -1.27
CA ARG A 608 15.21 -3.83 -2.74
C ARG A 608 16.60 -4.18 -3.26
N THR A 609 16.68 -5.13 -4.19
CA THR A 609 17.92 -5.47 -4.90
C THR A 609 17.72 -5.39 -6.41
N THR A 610 18.62 -4.75 -7.13
CA THR A 610 18.63 -4.67 -8.61
C THR A 610 19.80 -5.45 -9.22
N ASN A 611 20.45 -6.31 -8.43
CA ASN A 611 21.65 -7.04 -8.82
C ASN A 611 21.64 -8.50 -8.34
N GLY A 612 20.45 -9.08 -8.17
CA GLY A 612 20.26 -10.50 -7.90
C GLY A 612 20.59 -10.90 -6.47
N GLY A 613 20.45 -9.95 -5.53
CA GLY A 613 20.69 -10.15 -4.11
C GLY A 613 22.15 -10.00 -3.67
N MET A 614 23.03 -9.47 -4.55
CA MET A 614 24.41 -9.15 -4.12
C MET A 614 24.42 -8.01 -3.11
N ASN A 615 23.60 -6.96 -3.33
CA ASN A 615 23.37 -5.89 -2.38
C ASN A 615 21.88 -5.56 -2.26
N TRP A 616 21.47 -5.05 -1.09
CA TRP A 616 20.11 -4.73 -0.72
C TRP A 616 20.02 -3.31 -0.17
N SER A 617 19.26 -2.45 -0.84
CA SER A 617 18.86 -1.16 -0.29
C SER A 617 17.68 -1.37 0.64
N VAL A 618 17.87 -1.12 1.95
CA VAL A 618 16.85 -1.35 2.97
C VAL A 618 16.26 -0.03 3.46
N SER A 619 14.94 0.00 3.61
CA SER A 619 14.19 1.14 4.13
C SER A 619 13.21 0.71 5.23
N ASN A 620 12.82 1.65 6.10
CA ASN A 620 11.80 1.43 7.12
C ASN A 620 10.68 2.48 7.02
N PRO A 621 9.54 2.17 6.38
CA PRO A 621 8.39 3.09 6.33
C PRO A 621 7.65 3.26 7.68
N GLY A 622 8.16 2.67 8.77
CA GLY A 622 7.50 2.68 10.08
C GLY A 622 6.43 1.59 10.23
N PHE A 623 6.52 0.54 9.40
CA PHE A 623 5.63 -0.61 9.44
C PHE A 623 5.99 -1.50 10.63
N GLY A 624 5.06 -2.37 11.02
CA GLY A 624 5.43 -3.54 11.81
C GLY A 624 5.90 -4.68 10.90
N ASN A 625 5.84 -5.92 11.37
CA ASN A 625 6.27 -7.09 10.61
C ASN A 625 5.64 -7.12 9.21
N ILE A 626 6.49 -7.08 8.18
CA ILE A 626 6.03 -7.21 6.80
C ILE A 626 5.52 -8.62 6.61
N SER A 627 4.28 -8.75 6.15
CA SER A 627 3.64 -10.04 5.90
C SER A 627 3.72 -10.40 4.43
N ASP A 628 3.64 -9.38 3.58
CA ASP A 628 3.76 -9.56 2.15
C ASP A 628 4.38 -8.34 1.46
N VAL A 629 5.01 -8.59 0.31
CA VAL A 629 5.57 -7.61 -0.62
C VAL A 629 5.11 -7.98 -2.02
N ALA A 630 4.96 -6.99 -2.90
CA ALA A 630 4.72 -7.20 -4.32
C ALA A 630 5.62 -6.31 -5.17
N LEU A 631 6.09 -6.81 -6.31
CA LEU A 631 6.93 -6.10 -7.27
C LEU A 631 6.27 -6.19 -8.64
N THR A 632 5.47 -5.17 -8.99
CA THR A 632 4.67 -5.20 -10.22
C THR A 632 5.51 -4.92 -11.47
N ASP A 633 6.61 -4.19 -11.29
CA ASP A 633 7.59 -3.85 -12.31
C ASP A 633 8.90 -3.44 -11.63
N ARG A 634 9.96 -3.12 -12.38
CA ARG A 634 11.25 -2.72 -11.78
C ARG A 634 11.17 -1.45 -10.93
N ASN A 635 10.16 -0.62 -11.16
CA ASN A 635 10.00 0.66 -10.50
C ASN A 635 9.05 0.62 -9.33
N THR A 636 8.03 -0.22 -9.36
CA THR A 636 6.92 -0.11 -8.41
C THR A 636 6.87 -1.35 -7.53
N TRP A 637 6.96 -1.14 -6.22
CA TRP A 637 6.76 -2.21 -5.25
C TRP A 637 5.90 -1.78 -4.08
N TYR A 638 5.23 -2.77 -3.51
CA TYR A 638 4.25 -2.64 -2.45
C TYR A 638 4.66 -3.48 -1.26
N ALA A 639 4.15 -3.13 -0.08
CA ALA A 639 4.28 -3.95 1.11
C ALA A 639 3.06 -3.81 2.01
N VAL A 640 2.74 -4.91 2.69
CA VAL A 640 1.72 -4.95 3.74
C VAL A 640 2.30 -5.52 5.03
N SER A 641 1.82 -5.01 6.17
CA SER A 641 2.28 -5.45 7.49
C SER A 641 1.15 -6.06 8.31
N SER A 642 1.48 -7.07 9.11
CA SER A 642 0.52 -7.73 10.00
C SER A 642 0.36 -7.00 11.32
N ASN A 643 1.27 -6.14 11.77
CA ASN A 643 1.14 -5.54 13.11
C ASN A 643 1.43 -4.03 13.19
N THR A 644 0.72 -3.39 14.13
CA THR A 644 0.85 -2.01 14.65
C THR A 644 0.09 -0.87 13.96
N THR A 645 -0.09 0.16 14.77
CA THR A 645 -1.16 1.18 14.83
C THR A 645 -1.03 2.35 13.85
N SER A 646 -0.32 2.22 12.73
CA SER A 646 0.04 3.43 11.96
C SER A 646 0.20 3.27 10.47
N TYR A 647 0.75 2.15 9.96
CA TYR A 647 1.11 2.05 8.55
C TYR A 647 1.06 0.61 7.97
N PRO A 648 -0.12 -0.02 7.83
CA PRO A 648 -0.16 -1.40 7.32
C PRO A 648 -0.03 -1.63 5.80
N ILE A 649 -0.09 -0.62 4.92
CA ILE A 649 0.04 -0.76 3.46
C ILE A 649 0.81 0.42 2.85
N GLY A 650 1.87 0.18 2.09
CA GLY A 650 2.49 1.26 1.33
C GLY A 650 3.13 0.80 0.04
N ARG A 651 3.53 1.80 -0.74
CA ARG A 651 4.18 1.64 -2.03
C ARG A 651 5.41 2.51 -2.10
N ASN A 652 6.45 2.06 -2.77
CA ASN A 652 7.59 2.89 -3.12
C ASN A 652 7.88 2.75 -4.62
N THR A 653 8.52 3.77 -5.16
CA THR A 653 8.82 3.86 -6.58
C THR A 653 10.28 4.24 -6.80
N SER A 654 10.96 3.57 -7.71
CA SER A 654 12.21 4.04 -8.29
C SER A 654 11.98 4.64 -9.67
N ASN A 655 12.88 5.52 -10.10
CA ASN A 655 12.90 6.04 -11.47
C ASN A 655 13.96 5.29 -12.29
N LEU A 656 13.88 3.96 -12.34
CA LEU A 656 14.64 3.18 -13.30
C LEU A 656 13.98 3.36 -14.66
N SER A 657 14.77 3.62 -15.67
CA SER A 657 14.27 3.98 -16.99
C SER A 657 13.95 2.71 -17.80
N SER A 658 12.75 2.65 -18.41
CA SER A 658 12.31 1.52 -19.24
C SER A 658 13.05 1.47 -20.57
N ILE A 659 13.10 0.30 -21.20
CA ILE A 659 13.61 0.17 -22.57
C ILE A 659 12.43 0.23 -23.52
N SER A 660 12.44 1.19 -24.44
CA SER A 660 11.44 1.30 -25.50
C SER A 660 12.00 0.69 -26.79
N VAL A 661 11.24 -0.18 -27.44
CA VAL A 661 11.58 -0.76 -28.74
C VAL A 661 10.45 -0.50 -29.71
N ASN A 662 10.72 0.24 -30.78
CA ASN A 662 9.78 0.48 -31.87
C ASN A 662 10.11 -0.47 -33.01
N LEU A 663 9.12 -1.25 -33.42
CA LEU A 663 9.25 -2.25 -34.46
C LEU A 663 8.42 -1.93 -35.68
N ASN A 664 9.01 -2.15 -36.85
CA ASN A 664 8.26 -2.40 -38.08
C ASN A 664 8.24 -3.90 -38.33
N VAL A 665 7.05 -4.49 -38.43
CA VAL A 665 6.84 -5.92 -38.67
C VAL A 665 5.78 -6.11 -39.74
N GLY A 666 6.12 -6.90 -40.75
CA GLY A 666 5.19 -7.38 -41.75
C GLY A 666 4.61 -8.73 -41.31
N ILE A 667 3.30 -8.91 -41.35
CA ILE A 667 2.67 -10.23 -41.23
C ILE A 667 2.21 -10.61 -42.63
N GLU A 668 2.65 -11.77 -43.11
CA GLU A 668 2.48 -12.16 -44.51
C GLU A 668 1.01 -12.10 -44.91
N GLY A 669 0.13 -12.84 -44.24
CA GLY A 669 -1.29 -12.89 -44.61
C GLY A 669 -1.98 -11.53 -44.53
N PHE A 670 -1.59 -10.68 -43.59
CA PHE A 670 -2.25 -9.38 -43.34
C PHE A 670 -1.78 -8.24 -44.24
N TRP A 671 -0.67 -8.42 -44.97
CA TRP A 671 -0.13 -7.41 -45.87
C TRP A 671 -0.69 -7.54 -47.28
N ASN A 672 -1.37 -6.49 -47.76
CA ASN A 672 -1.97 -6.44 -49.10
C ASN A 672 -1.17 -5.60 -50.12
N GLY A 673 0.04 -5.15 -49.77
CA GLY A 673 0.87 -4.29 -50.62
C GLY A 673 0.67 -2.78 -50.41
N ILE A 674 -0.38 -2.38 -49.69
CA ILE A 674 -0.70 -0.98 -49.37
C ILE A 674 -0.79 -0.78 -47.86
N SER A 675 -1.46 -1.71 -47.18
CA SER A 675 -1.77 -1.64 -45.76
C SER A 675 -1.65 -3.02 -45.10
N GLN A 676 -1.26 -3.03 -43.82
CA GLN A 676 -1.39 -4.21 -42.96
C GLN A 676 -2.64 -4.13 -42.09
N VAL A 677 -3.35 -5.24 -41.94
CA VAL A 677 -4.42 -5.41 -40.94
C VAL A 677 -3.85 -5.18 -39.53
N SER A 678 -4.53 -4.38 -38.72
CA SER A 678 -4.12 -4.09 -37.35
C SER A 678 -4.43 -5.28 -36.45
N ASP A 679 -3.44 -5.69 -35.64
CA ASP A 679 -3.62 -6.79 -34.71
C ASP A 679 -2.63 -6.69 -33.52
N THR A 680 -2.87 -7.50 -32.49
CA THR A 680 -2.06 -7.59 -31.29
C THR A 680 -0.81 -8.43 -31.54
N VAL A 681 0.36 -7.88 -31.25
CA VAL A 681 1.65 -8.58 -31.34
C VAL A 681 2.33 -8.63 -29.98
N THR A 682 2.97 -9.75 -29.72
CA THR A 682 3.81 -9.99 -28.55
C THR A 682 5.28 -9.93 -28.96
N VAL A 683 6.09 -9.23 -28.18
CA VAL A 683 7.54 -9.14 -28.40
C VAL A 683 8.24 -9.57 -27.12
N GLU A 684 9.23 -10.44 -27.25
CA GLU A 684 10.10 -10.86 -26.16
C GLU A 684 11.50 -10.27 -26.37
N LEU A 685 12.13 -9.77 -25.30
CA LEU A 685 13.57 -9.62 -25.24
C LEU A 685 14.16 -10.90 -24.68
N ARG A 686 15.08 -11.53 -25.41
CA ARG A 686 15.74 -12.77 -25.00
C ARG A 686 17.24 -12.56 -24.82
N SER A 687 17.83 -13.31 -23.90
CA SER A 687 19.28 -13.27 -23.62
C SER A 687 20.08 -13.39 -24.92
N SER A 688 21.20 -12.67 -25.04
CA SER A 688 22.14 -12.79 -26.16
C SER A 688 23.01 -14.06 -26.10
N SER A 689 22.95 -14.80 -24.99
CA SER A 689 23.69 -16.03 -24.78
C SER A 689 22.76 -17.21 -24.47
N THR A 690 23.19 -18.40 -24.90
CA THR A 690 22.53 -19.68 -24.61
C THR A 690 22.29 -19.84 -23.10
N PRO A 691 21.11 -20.31 -22.65
CA PRO A 691 20.00 -20.88 -23.43
C PRO A 691 18.97 -19.87 -23.96
N TYR A 692 19.36 -18.60 -24.15
CA TYR A 692 18.51 -17.54 -24.72
C TYR A 692 17.17 -17.38 -23.97
N ASN A 693 17.23 -17.39 -22.64
CA ASN A 693 16.05 -17.21 -21.78
C ASN A 693 15.33 -15.89 -22.10
N VAL A 694 14.01 -15.90 -21.99
CA VAL A 694 13.20 -14.67 -21.99
C VAL A 694 13.63 -13.79 -20.81
N ILE A 695 13.89 -12.53 -21.11
CA ILE A 695 14.27 -11.50 -20.15
C ILE A 695 13.07 -10.62 -19.82
N ASP A 696 12.29 -10.24 -20.83
CA ASP A 696 11.10 -9.42 -20.67
C ASP A 696 10.15 -9.59 -21.87
N VAL A 697 8.87 -9.27 -21.69
CA VAL A 697 7.82 -9.43 -22.69
C VAL A 697 6.93 -8.19 -22.71
N ALA A 698 6.66 -7.67 -23.90
CA ALA A 698 5.75 -6.56 -24.12
C ALA A 698 4.71 -6.93 -25.19
N LYS A 699 3.49 -6.39 -25.07
CA LYS A 699 2.42 -6.56 -26.07
C LYS A 699 1.87 -5.21 -26.49
N THR A 700 1.60 -5.05 -27.78
CA THR A 700 0.97 -3.84 -28.32
C THR A 700 0.11 -4.18 -29.54
N VAL A 701 -0.77 -3.27 -29.94
CA VAL A 701 -1.52 -3.38 -31.19
C VAL A 701 -0.77 -2.62 -32.26
N PHE A 702 -0.56 -3.24 -33.42
CA PHE A 702 0.07 -2.52 -34.52
C PHE A 702 -0.77 -1.36 -35.01
N THR A 703 -0.09 -0.25 -35.30
CA THR A 703 -0.68 0.91 -35.95
C THR A 703 -1.24 0.49 -37.31
N PRO A 704 -2.51 0.77 -37.61
CA PRO A 704 -3.12 0.42 -38.89
C PRO A 704 -2.28 0.91 -40.08
N GLY A 705 -2.14 0.07 -41.10
CA GLY A 705 -1.55 0.47 -42.38
C GLY A 705 -0.05 0.20 -42.53
N VAL A 706 0.76 0.23 -41.48
CA VAL A 706 2.23 0.10 -41.63
C VAL A 706 2.89 -0.98 -40.78
N GLY A 707 2.16 -1.68 -39.91
CA GLY A 707 2.73 -2.75 -39.07
C GLY A 707 3.73 -2.24 -38.04
N TYR A 708 3.53 -1.01 -37.56
CA TYR A 708 4.39 -0.34 -36.57
C TYR A 708 3.86 -0.56 -35.16
N GLY A 709 4.72 -0.90 -34.20
CA GLY A 709 4.38 -1.01 -32.78
C GLY A 709 5.47 -0.44 -31.89
N SER A 710 5.07 0.25 -30.81
CA SER A 710 5.98 0.65 -29.73
C SER A 710 5.77 -0.28 -28.53
N PHE A 711 6.87 -0.83 -28.03
CA PHE A 711 6.91 -1.84 -26.98
C PHE A 711 7.77 -1.35 -25.82
N GLU A 712 7.17 -1.25 -24.64
CA GLU A 712 7.86 -0.85 -23.41
C GLU A 712 8.23 -2.08 -22.58
N PHE A 713 9.52 -2.25 -22.33
CA PHE A 713 10.09 -3.32 -21.51
C PHE A 713 10.45 -2.77 -20.14
N LEU A 714 9.65 -3.14 -19.15
CA LEU A 714 9.72 -2.63 -17.78
C LEU A 714 10.64 -3.47 -16.89
N ALA A 715 10.92 -4.72 -17.27
CA ALA A 715 11.73 -5.69 -16.55
C ALA A 715 13.12 -5.95 -17.17
N ALA A 716 13.37 -5.49 -18.40
CA ALA A 716 14.69 -5.65 -19.03
C ALA A 716 15.77 -4.71 -18.44
N PRO A 717 16.92 -5.23 -17.97
CA PRO A 717 18.08 -4.41 -17.61
C PRO A 717 18.81 -3.88 -18.85
N ALA A 718 19.86 -3.07 -18.64
CA ALA A 718 20.76 -2.72 -19.75
C ALA A 718 21.55 -3.98 -20.17
N GLY A 719 21.61 -4.24 -21.48
CA GLY A 719 22.20 -5.47 -22.01
C GLY A 719 22.02 -5.58 -23.52
N SER A 720 22.44 -6.71 -24.08
CA SER A 720 22.19 -7.02 -25.50
C SER A 720 21.19 -8.16 -25.60
N TYR A 721 20.13 -7.98 -26.39
CA TYR A 721 19.00 -8.89 -26.45
C TYR A 721 18.62 -9.23 -27.88
N TYR A 722 18.21 -10.48 -28.12
CA TYR A 722 17.42 -10.80 -29.30
C TYR A 722 16.01 -10.26 -29.12
N ILE A 723 15.46 -9.66 -30.18
CA ILE A 723 14.06 -9.23 -30.24
C ILE A 723 13.30 -10.34 -30.94
N VAL A 724 12.30 -10.91 -30.27
CA VAL A 724 11.51 -12.03 -30.80
C VAL A 724 10.07 -11.59 -30.97
N VAL A 725 9.57 -11.67 -32.19
CA VAL A 725 8.21 -11.29 -32.54
C VAL A 725 7.33 -12.53 -32.61
N LYS A 726 6.20 -12.47 -31.91
CA LYS A 726 5.16 -13.51 -31.88
C LYS A 726 3.81 -12.92 -32.22
N HIS A 727 3.09 -13.58 -33.11
CA HIS A 727 1.74 -13.22 -33.51
C HIS A 727 0.93 -14.48 -33.71
N ARG A 728 -0.39 -14.39 -33.50
CA ARG A 728 -1.29 -15.53 -33.31
C ARG A 728 -1.33 -16.56 -34.46
N ASN A 729 -0.89 -16.16 -35.66
CA ASN A 729 -1.00 -16.95 -36.87
C ASN A 729 0.27 -16.89 -37.74
N SER A 730 1.37 -16.40 -37.16
CA SER A 730 2.64 -16.27 -37.85
C SER A 730 3.74 -17.00 -37.10
N LEU A 731 4.72 -17.47 -37.86
CA LEU A 731 5.93 -18.07 -37.33
C LEU A 731 6.69 -17.08 -36.44
N GLU A 732 7.15 -17.57 -35.29
CA GLU A 732 8.05 -16.85 -34.41
C GLU A 732 9.28 -16.34 -35.18
N THR A 733 9.60 -15.06 -35.07
CA THR A 733 10.69 -14.44 -35.85
C THR A 733 11.66 -13.67 -34.95
N TRP A 734 12.94 -14.00 -35.03
CA TRP A 734 14.01 -13.41 -34.21
C TRP A 734 14.78 -12.34 -34.98
N SER A 735 15.25 -11.30 -34.29
CA SER A 735 16.21 -10.34 -34.85
C SER A 735 17.48 -11.06 -35.31
N ALA A 736 18.06 -10.61 -36.42
CA ALA A 736 19.25 -11.25 -37.00
C ALA A 736 20.48 -11.28 -36.07
N SER A 737 20.54 -10.37 -35.11
CA SER A 737 21.59 -10.30 -34.09
C SER A 737 21.03 -9.65 -32.82
N PRO A 738 21.70 -9.81 -31.67
CA PRO A 738 21.32 -9.08 -30.46
C PRO A 738 21.48 -7.57 -30.65
N VAL A 739 20.50 -6.80 -30.17
CA VAL A 739 20.53 -5.34 -30.16
C VAL A 739 20.97 -4.88 -28.78
N SER A 740 21.99 -4.00 -28.73
CA SER A 740 22.49 -3.44 -27.47
C SER A 740 21.57 -2.31 -26.99
N MET A 741 21.02 -2.48 -25.80
CA MET A 741 20.02 -1.60 -25.21
C MET A 741 20.46 -1.13 -23.82
N ALA A 742 20.34 0.17 -23.59
CA ALA A 742 20.58 0.84 -22.33
C ALA A 742 19.23 1.17 -21.67
N SER A 743 19.21 1.16 -20.33
CA SER A 743 18.03 1.57 -19.55
C SER A 743 17.59 2.98 -19.97
N GLY A 744 16.32 3.17 -20.31
CA GLY A 744 15.80 4.47 -20.76
C GLY A 744 16.02 4.79 -22.22
N GLY A 745 16.68 3.91 -22.96
CA GLY A 745 16.90 4.07 -24.37
C GLY A 745 15.64 3.77 -25.18
N ASN A 746 15.54 4.42 -26.33
CA ASN A 746 14.52 4.17 -27.33
C ASN A 746 15.19 3.62 -28.59
N TYR A 747 14.82 2.40 -28.96
CA TYR A 747 15.49 1.60 -30.00
C TYR A 747 14.52 1.32 -31.14
N ASN A 748 15.02 1.37 -32.38
CA ASN A 748 14.22 1.05 -33.55
C ASN A 748 14.77 -0.23 -34.20
N TYR A 749 13.89 -1.15 -34.59
CA TYR A 749 14.27 -2.33 -35.36
C TYR A 749 13.25 -2.60 -36.46
N ASP A 750 13.72 -2.84 -37.69
CA ASP A 750 12.85 -2.96 -38.86
C ASP A 750 13.03 -4.31 -39.55
N PHE A 751 12.14 -5.25 -39.24
CA PHE A 751 12.11 -6.58 -39.85
C PHE A 751 11.75 -6.54 -41.34
N THR A 752 11.22 -5.43 -41.83
CA THR A 752 10.56 -5.35 -43.14
C THR A 752 11.47 -4.83 -44.26
N SER A 753 12.65 -4.34 -43.88
CA SER A 753 13.62 -3.72 -44.78
C SER A 753 14.46 -4.72 -45.58
N ALA A 754 14.82 -5.87 -44.98
CA ALA A 754 15.58 -6.93 -45.64
C ALA A 754 15.37 -8.27 -44.92
N ALA A 755 15.44 -9.40 -45.65
CA ALA A 755 15.41 -10.73 -45.02
C ALA A 755 16.51 -10.89 -43.96
N SER A 756 17.67 -10.27 -44.17
CA SER A 756 18.81 -10.28 -43.24
C SER A 756 18.58 -9.54 -41.92
N GLN A 757 17.40 -8.96 -41.70
CA GLN A 757 16.97 -8.45 -40.39
C GLN A 757 16.31 -9.55 -39.54
N SER A 758 16.03 -10.71 -40.12
CA SER A 758 15.58 -11.88 -39.39
C SER A 758 16.72 -12.90 -39.25
N PHE A 759 16.79 -13.59 -38.12
CA PHE A 759 17.77 -14.65 -37.93
C PHE A 759 17.59 -15.73 -38.99
N GLY A 760 18.69 -16.14 -39.63
CA GLY A 760 18.66 -17.11 -40.72
C GLY A 760 17.89 -16.66 -41.97
N ASN A 761 17.57 -15.37 -42.13
CA ASN A 761 16.69 -14.86 -43.19
C ASN A 761 15.26 -15.45 -43.13
N ASN A 762 14.74 -15.74 -41.94
CA ASN A 762 13.45 -16.40 -41.72
C ASN A 762 12.21 -15.48 -41.93
N THR A 763 12.14 -14.82 -43.09
CA THR A 763 11.02 -13.97 -43.54
C THR A 763 10.79 -14.12 -45.04
N ILE A 764 9.60 -13.78 -45.51
CA ILE A 764 9.21 -13.83 -46.94
C ILE A 764 9.04 -12.43 -47.53
N LEU A 765 9.49 -12.23 -48.76
CA LEU A 765 9.22 -11.01 -49.51
C LEU A 765 7.81 -11.07 -50.12
N LYS A 766 6.87 -10.30 -49.57
CA LYS A 766 5.50 -10.15 -50.09
C LYS A 766 5.24 -8.71 -50.52
N LEU A 767 4.92 -8.52 -51.80
CA LEU A 767 4.53 -7.22 -52.38
C LEU A 767 5.47 -6.07 -51.98
N GLY A 768 6.78 -6.30 -52.09
CA GLY A 768 7.81 -5.28 -51.82
C GLY A 768 8.18 -5.10 -50.35
N ARG A 769 7.66 -5.93 -49.44
CA ARG A 769 7.92 -5.87 -48.00
C ARG A 769 8.30 -7.24 -47.44
N TYR A 770 9.31 -7.30 -46.57
CA TYR A 770 9.60 -8.55 -45.85
C TYR A 770 8.61 -8.75 -44.71
N CYS A 771 8.04 -9.94 -44.63
CA CYS A 771 7.00 -10.32 -43.69
C CYS A 771 7.37 -11.62 -42.97
N ASN A 772 6.93 -11.75 -41.73
CA ASN A 772 6.94 -13.02 -41.00
C ASN A 772 5.98 -13.98 -41.71
N TYR A 773 6.40 -15.22 -41.90
CA TYR A 773 5.60 -16.27 -42.53
C TYR A 773 4.30 -16.49 -41.74
N SER A 774 3.16 -16.50 -42.44
CA SER A 774 1.88 -16.86 -41.85
C SER A 774 1.61 -18.35 -42.01
N GLY A 775 0.93 -18.97 -41.04
CA GLY A 775 0.51 -20.38 -41.13
C GLY A 775 0.95 -21.26 -39.98
N ASP A 776 1.78 -20.79 -39.05
CA ASP A 776 2.06 -21.50 -37.78
C ASP A 776 0.92 -21.21 -36.80
N VAL A 777 -0.21 -21.90 -36.98
CA VAL A 777 -1.47 -21.62 -36.24
C VAL A 777 -1.54 -22.39 -34.93
N ASN A 778 -0.72 -23.45 -34.80
CA ASN A 778 -0.59 -24.23 -33.59
C ASN A 778 0.58 -23.74 -32.69
N GLN A 779 1.44 -22.85 -33.21
CA GLN A 779 2.59 -22.24 -32.52
C GLN A 779 3.64 -23.26 -32.06
N ASP A 780 3.86 -24.32 -32.86
CA ASP A 780 4.88 -25.34 -32.60
C ASP A 780 6.25 -25.01 -33.21
N GLY A 781 6.32 -23.91 -33.97
CA GLY A 781 7.54 -23.43 -34.60
C GLY A 781 7.83 -24.06 -35.97
N VAL A 782 6.87 -24.80 -36.54
CA VAL A 782 6.94 -25.36 -37.89
C VAL A 782 5.62 -25.06 -38.59
N ILE A 783 5.66 -24.69 -39.87
CA ILE A 783 4.45 -24.63 -40.70
C ILE A 783 4.41 -25.94 -41.48
N ASP A 784 3.49 -26.84 -41.12
CA ASP A 784 3.35 -28.13 -41.78
C ASP A 784 1.90 -28.60 -41.97
N GLY A 785 1.74 -29.90 -42.27
CA GLY A 785 0.42 -30.49 -42.50
C GLY A 785 -0.49 -30.47 -41.27
N THR A 786 0.04 -30.29 -40.06
CA THR A 786 -0.76 -30.17 -38.84
C THR A 786 -1.42 -28.80 -38.74
N ASP A 787 -0.73 -27.73 -39.14
CA ASP A 787 -1.33 -26.40 -39.29
C ASP A 787 -2.35 -26.37 -40.41
N PHE A 788 -1.98 -26.92 -41.57
CA PHE A 788 -2.85 -26.99 -42.73
C PHE A 788 -4.18 -27.67 -42.38
N LEU A 789 -4.13 -28.77 -41.62
CA LEU A 789 -5.33 -29.49 -41.17
C LEU A 789 -6.23 -28.63 -40.27
N LEU A 790 -5.66 -27.80 -39.40
CA LEU A 790 -6.45 -26.90 -38.54
C LEU A 790 -7.18 -25.85 -39.37
N VAL A 791 -6.48 -25.23 -40.34
CA VAL A 791 -7.08 -24.27 -41.27
C VAL A 791 -8.15 -24.95 -42.14
N ASP A 792 -7.87 -26.12 -42.73
CA ASP A 792 -8.80 -26.84 -43.61
C ASP A 792 -10.10 -27.26 -42.89
N ASN A 793 -9.99 -27.70 -41.62
CA ASN A 793 -11.17 -27.98 -40.81
C ASN A 793 -12.06 -26.74 -40.60
N ASP A 794 -11.44 -25.58 -40.39
CA ASP A 794 -12.17 -24.32 -40.21
C ASP A 794 -12.75 -23.79 -41.55
N ILE A 795 -12.06 -24.01 -42.68
CA ILE A 795 -12.61 -23.77 -44.03
C ILE A 795 -13.87 -24.60 -44.26
N LEU A 796 -13.82 -25.91 -43.97
CA LEU A 796 -14.94 -26.83 -44.17
C LEU A 796 -16.18 -26.45 -43.35
N THR A 797 -15.97 -25.85 -42.17
CA THR A 797 -17.05 -25.41 -41.29
C THR A 797 -17.50 -23.98 -41.55
N GLY A 798 -16.78 -23.22 -42.40
CA GLY A 798 -17.02 -21.80 -42.65
C GLY A 798 -16.84 -20.97 -41.38
N ALA A 799 -15.76 -21.24 -40.64
CA ALA A 799 -15.48 -20.57 -39.37
C ALA A 799 -15.29 -19.06 -39.57
N THR A 800 -15.78 -18.27 -38.61
CA THR A 800 -15.71 -16.79 -38.67
C THR A 800 -15.34 -16.21 -37.32
N GLY A 801 -14.62 -15.10 -37.31
CA GLY A 801 -14.24 -14.34 -36.12
C GLY A 801 -12.72 -14.25 -35.94
N TYR A 802 -12.30 -13.89 -34.74
CA TYR A 802 -10.88 -13.76 -34.38
C TYR A 802 -10.28 -15.13 -34.07
N LEU A 803 -9.80 -15.82 -35.11
CA LEU A 803 -9.26 -17.18 -35.03
C LEU A 803 -7.76 -17.18 -35.37
N THR A 804 -7.01 -18.19 -34.91
CA THR A 804 -5.60 -18.36 -35.33
C THR A 804 -5.50 -18.84 -36.77
N THR A 805 -6.54 -19.49 -37.27
CA THR A 805 -6.70 -20.01 -38.63
C THR A 805 -7.15 -18.97 -39.67
N ASP A 806 -7.56 -17.78 -39.23
CA ASP A 806 -7.79 -16.60 -40.09
C ASP A 806 -6.43 -15.93 -40.35
N LEU A 807 -5.80 -16.32 -41.45
CA LEU A 807 -4.43 -15.94 -41.84
C LEU A 807 -4.39 -14.60 -42.54
N ASP A 808 -5.44 -14.21 -43.27
CA ASP A 808 -5.49 -12.91 -43.95
C ASP A 808 -6.16 -11.79 -43.13
N GLY A 809 -6.83 -12.15 -42.02
CA GLY A 809 -7.36 -11.22 -41.03
C GLY A 809 -8.71 -10.62 -41.43
N ASN A 810 -9.41 -11.24 -42.37
CA ASN A 810 -10.70 -10.76 -42.87
C ASN A 810 -11.90 -11.21 -41.98
N ASN A 811 -11.66 -12.02 -40.93
CA ASN A 811 -12.62 -12.65 -40.02
C ASN A 811 -13.44 -13.81 -40.61
N ILE A 812 -13.02 -14.38 -41.73
CA ILE A 812 -13.64 -15.54 -42.38
C ILE A 812 -12.50 -16.47 -42.77
N VAL A 813 -12.55 -17.72 -42.29
CA VAL A 813 -11.58 -18.74 -42.69
C VAL A 813 -12.07 -19.38 -43.99
N ASP A 814 -11.41 -19.08 -45.10
CA ASP A 814 -11.77 -19.62 -46.41
C ASP A 814 -10.55 -20.05 -47.25
N GLY A 815 -10.75 -20.30 -48.53
CA GLY A 815 -9.69 -20.73 -49.43
C GLY A 815 -8.51 -19.77 -49.52
N SER A 816 -8.67 -18.47 -49.21
CA SER A 816 -7.56 -17.51 -49.17
C SER A 816 -6.57 -17.85 -48.05
N ASP A 817 -7.07 -18.23 -46.87
CA ASP A 817 -6.24 -18.66 -45.74
C ASP A 817 -5.57 -20.00 -46.04
N GLY A 818 -6.34 -20.95 -46.59
CA GLY A 818 -5.84 -22.27 -46.99
C GLY A 818 -4.64 -22.17 -47.94
N LEU A 819 -4.68 -21.23 -48.90
CA LEU A 819 -3.57 -20.99 -49.83
C LEU A 819 -2.30 -20.48 -49.13
N ILE A 820 -2.42 -19.67 -48.07
CA ILE A 820 -1.26 -19.15 -47.34
C ILE A 820 -0.55 -20.31 -46.62
N VAL A 821 -1.29 -21.10 -45.85
CA VAL A 821 -0.72 -22.24 -45.11
C VAL A 821 -0.24 -23.36 -46.04
N ASP A 822 -0.90 -23.62 -47.18
CA ASP A 822 -0.46 -24.63 -48.16
C ASP A 822 0.91 -24.26 -48.77
N ASN A 823 1.05 -23.01 -49.22
CA ASN A 823 2.31 -22.54 -49.81
C ASN A 823 3.49 -22.63 -48.82
N ASN A 824 3.26 -22.26 -47.56
CA ASN A 824 4.31 -22.30 -46.55
C ASN A 824 4.56 -23.72 -46.01
N SER A 825 3.52 -24.53 -45.82
CA SER A 825 3.67 -25.92 -45.38
C SER A 825 4.38 -26.80 -46.42
N SER A 826 4.11 -26.58 -47.72
CA SER A 826 4.81 -27.28 -48.81
C SER A 826 6.32 -26.96 -48.86
N SER A 827 6.71 -25.81 -48.31
CA SER A 827 8.11 -25.38 -48.20
C SER A 827 8.77 -25.78 -46.88
N TYR A 828 8.03 -26.41 -45.96
CA TYR A 828 8.47 -26.83 -44.63
C TYR A 828 9.19 -25.71 -43.87
N ILE A 829 8.52 -24.56 -43.77
CA ILE A 829 9.08 -23.38 -43.09
C ILE A 829 9.16 -23.67 -41.59
N ILE A 830 10.32 -23.43 -40.99
CA ILE A 830 10.58 -23.66 -39.56
C ILE A 830 11.12 -22.41 -38.89
N VAL A 831 10.88 -22.28 -37.59
CA VAL A 831 11.50 -21.23 -36.77
C VAL A 831 13.02 -21.42 -36.78
N LEU A 832 13.74 -20.35 -37.10
CA LEU A 832 15.19 -20.31 -37.00
C LEU A 832 15.58 -19.48 -35.77
N THR A 833 16.27 -20.11 -34.83
CA THR A 833 16.76 -19.47 -33.60
C THR A 833 18.29 -19.52 -33.52
N PRO A 834 18.94 -18.60 -32.78
CA PRO A 834 20.39 -18.55 -32.56
C PRO A 834 21.03 -19.73 -31.85
#